data_AF-A0A354IZU4-F1
#
_entry.id   AF-A0A354IZU4-F1
#
_cell.length_a   1.000
_cell.length_b   1.000
_cell.length_c   1.000
_cell.angle_alpha   90.00
_cell.angle_beta   90.00
_cell.angle_gamma   90.00
#
_symmetry.space_group_name_H-M   'P 1'
#
loop_
_entity.id
_entity.type
_entity.pdbx_description
1 polymer ?
#
loop_
_entity_poly.entity_id
_entity_poly.type
_entity_poly.pdbx_seq_one_letter_code
_entity_poly.pdbx_strand_id
1 'polypeptide(L)'
;MSDVHFHDVYGDLKSTQFAGIPTRDGKNATIRTMYAQLTSTRLFNENYFAFRTALDDAYAKGIRIVAFPGDYSDDAQPMNVDGIATVLKEYQAKGMRFFLAPGNHDPVEPYDDLEAGKNDFLTKDGKEQKVYATSNAACVAKDPSVVCTDQLMEQGYEKLMAKLGEFGFNPNKADLHWETPFSKYTGGKYSYEEAVAQSAVAKREFEICAEGAGGAYKAAGEAKLGKSYTRCTAMVDSSYLVEPVKGLWLLAIDANVFIPNAKFDPANPKKFSGYDGAGNAGWNKVLTHKLHLVEWIKSVSARAKAEGKQLMAYSHYPTMDFYANQTEAMKAAFKPGAFQTARVPDAATAAGVAATGLRWHVGGHMHFNGTNDFADANGNYLVNVQSPSLAVYGAAYKIITYKDLDTVDVQTVALKSVPRFNELFPYYQVEYDYLRGSVLPADVAKRWERGILDTRSYGEFTHTYFGELSRLRFMDEYWPCEMKEAAMALDGRQMLILSQLDTRVTLAQLKDNPGVVPLTANCAATGTPSGTAVAAAQLTADWREATVRAELLAASAGLKLDDFAKITPYNFYGDFHRTVYAGELALRDMGQERVNQYKLLMRAFPANPAPVVRIGDKVSDQNAVQVAYQNQFKQVFAIFKGLGSGKPSDRFTIDLKGKKIGNADSASMSFN
;
A
#
# COMPACT_ATOMS: atom_id res chain seq x y z
N MET A 1 3.06 -10.96 -8.40
CA MET A 1 2.00 -9.97 -8.56
C MET A 1 1.34 -9.84 -7.19
N SER A 2 1.56 -8.75 -6.45
CA SER A 2 0.97 -8.54 -5.12
C SER A 2 -0.26 -7.66 -5.20
N ASP A 3 -1.09 -7.69 -4.14
CA ASP A 3 -2.14 -6.70 -3.91
C ASP A 3 -3.04 -6.53 -5.14
N VAL A 4 -3.46 -7.66 -5.71
CA VAL A 4 -4.36 -7.68 -6.87
C VAL A 4 -5.72 -7.11 -6.47
N HIS A 5 -6.15 -7.39 -5.24
CA HIS A 5 -7.43 -6.98 -4.67
C HIS A 5 -8.59 -7.36 -5.58
N PHE A 6 -8.53 -8.55 -6.19
CA PHE A 6 -9.43 -8.92 -7.27
C PHE A 6 -10.89 -8.79 -6.83
N HIS A 7 -11.60 -7.93 -7.54
CA HIS A 7 -13.03 -7.73 -7.41
C HIS A 7 -13.69 -8.16 -8.73
N ASP A 8 -14.60 -9.13 -8.67
CA ASP A 8 -15.30 -9.57 -9.87
C ASP A 8 -16.35 -8.53 -10.25
N VAL A 9 -16.00 -7.65 -11.19
CA VAL A 9 -16.89 -6.60 -11.70
C VAL A 9 -18.14 -7.17 -12.41
N TYR A 10 -18.20 -8.48 -12.67
CA TYR A 10 -19.40 -9.17 -13.15
C TYR A 10 -19.85 -10.31 -12.22
N GLY A 11 -19.40 -10.29 -10.97
CA GLY A 11 -19.73 -11.30 -9.97
C GLY A 11 -21.23 -11.32 -9.68
N ASP A 12 -21.78 -12.53 -9.60
CA ASP A 12 -23.20 -12.74 -9.31
C ASP A 12 -23.43 -12.81 -7.79
N LEU A 13 -24.11 -11.79 -7.27
CA LEU A 13 -24.48 -11.68 -5.85
C LEU A 13 -25.50 -12.73 -5.39
N LYS A 14 -26.06 -13.54 -6.30
CA LYS A 14 -27.09 -14.55 -6.02
C LYS A 14 -28.31 -13.96 -5.31
N SER A 15 -28.61 -12.70 -5.59
CA SER A 15 -29.73 -11.96 -5.00
C SER A 15 -30.62 -11.35 -6.08
N THR A 16 -31.93 -11.54 -5.95
CA THR A 16 -32.93 -10.92 -6.84
C THR A 16 -33.19 -9.45 -6.51
N GLN A 17 -32.75 -8.98 -5.34
CA GLN A 17 -32.93 -7.58 -4.90
C GLN A 17 -31.95 -6.62 -5.59
N PHE A 18 -30.76 -7.11 -5.93
CA PHE A 18 -29.75 -6.34 -6.66
C PHE A 18 -28.88 -7.29 -7.47
N ALA A 19 -29.08 -7.25 -8.79
CA ALA A 19 -28.36 -8.10 -9.73
C ALA A 19 -27.13 -7.41 -10.35
N GLY A 20 -26.84 -6.15 -9.98
CA GLY A 20 -25.87 -5.28 -10.67
C GLY A 20 -26.50 -4.42 -11.77
N ILE A 21 -25.67 -3.67 -12.50
CA ILE A 21 -26.09 -2.77 -13.58
C ILE A 21 -26.06 -3.53 -14.92
N PRO A 22 -27.18 -3.67 -15.65
CA PRO A 22 -27.19 -4.37 -16.93
C PRO A 22 -26.20 -3.77 -17.94
N THR A 23 -25.35 -4.62 -18.52
CA THR A 23 -24.35 -4.24 -19.52
C THR A 23 -24.81 -4.59 -20.93
N ARG A 24 -24.14 -4.03 -21.94
CA ARG A 24 -24.47 -4.28 -23.36
C ARG A 24 -24.24 -5.73 -23.80
N ASP A 25 -23.34 -6.45 -23.14
CA ASP A 25 -23.00 -7.86 -23.41
C ASP A 25 -23.88 -8.85 -22.63
N GLY A 26 -24.94 -8.39 -21.96
CA GLY A 26 -25.91 -9.23 -21.26
C GLY A 26 -25.47 -9.71 -19.88
N LYS A 27 -24.33 -9.21 -19.38
CA LYS A 27 -23.90 -9.36 -17.99
C LYS A 27 -24.51 -8.25 -17.14
N ASN A 28 -24.25 -8.31 -15.84
CA ASN A 28 -24.50 -7.19 -14.95
C ASN A 28 -23.17 -6.76 -14.31
N ALA A 29 -22.92 -5.45 -14.29
CA ALA A 29 -21.78 -4.87 -13.61
C ALA A 29 -22.08 -4.76 -12.11
N THR A 30 -21.34 -5.52 -11.31
CA THR A 30 -21.35 -5.49 -9.85
C THR A 30 -20.14 -4.67 -9.40
N ILE A 31 -20.25 -3.34 -9.49
CA ILE A 31 -19.11 -2.41 -9.34
C ILE A 31 -19.31 -1.47 -8.16
N ARG A 32 -18.21 -0.95 -7.60
CA ARG A 32 -18.20 0.07 -6.55
C ARG A 32 -18.36 1.47 -7.16
N THR A 33 -18.85 2.43 -6.38
CA THR A 33 -18.94 3.84 -6.83
C THR A 33 -17.55 4.42 -7.12
N MET A 34 -17.48 5.36 -8.06
CA MET A 34 -16.27 6.12 -8.35
C MET A 34 -15.83 6.93 -7.14
N TYR A 35 -16.76 7.50 -6.35
CA TYR A 35 -16.41 8.14 -5.08
C TYR A 35 -15.69 7.18 -4.11
N ALA A 36 -16.16 5.94 -3.97
CA ALA A 36 -15.49 4.93 -3.15
C ALA A 36 -14.09 4.63 -3.67
N GLN A 37 -13.91 4.52 -4.99
CA GLN A 37 -12.59 4.34 -5.59
C GLN A 37 -11.68 5.53 -5.24
N LEU A 38 -12.13 6.77 -5.47
CA LEU A 38 -11.35 8.00 -5.27
C LEU A 38 -11.01 8.32 -3.81
N THR A 39 -11.55 7.59 -2.84
CA THR A 39 -11.26 7.75 -1.41
C THR A 39 -10.60 6.51 -0.78
N SER A 40 -10.36 5.48 -1.58
CA SER A 40 -9.67 4.24 -1.20
C SER A 40 -8.20 4.30 -1.57
N THR A 41 -7.35 3.55 -0.86
CA THR A 41 -5.93 3.35 -1.22
C THR A 41 -5.73 2.27 -2.30
N ARG A 42 -6.82 1.72 -2.82
CA ARG A 42 -6.89 0.79 -3.96
C ARG A 42 -8.13 1.11 -4.81
N LEU A 43 -7.98 0.98 -6.11
CA LEU A 43 -9.08 0.85 -7.05
C LEU A 43 -9.78 -0.48 -6.80
N PHE A 44 -11.10 -0.48 -6.93
CA PHE A 44 -11.92 -1.67 -6.73
C PHE A 44 -12.36 -2.28 -8.05
N ASN A 45 -12.52 -1.51 -9.11
CA ASN A 45 -13.17 -2.01 -10.32
C ASN A 45 -12.15 -2.27 -11.45
N GLU A 46 -11.29 -1.29 -11.75
CA GLU A 46 -10.40 -1.38 -12.92
C GLU A 46 -9.29 -2.42 -12.78
N ASN A 47 -8.97 -2.82 -11.55
CA ASN A 47 -8.00 -3.88 -11.27
C ASN A 47 -8.43 -5.25 -11.83
N TYR A 48 -9.73 -5.50 -12.07
CA TYR A 48 -10.19 -6.66 -12.84
C TYR A 48 -9.53 -6.73 -14.23
N PHE A 49 -9.50 -5.61 -14.95
CA PHE A 49 -8.89 -5.52 -16.28
C PHE A 49 -7.36 -5.48 -16.20
N ALA A 50 -6.82 -4.77 -15.20
CA ALA A 50 -5.37 -4.67 -14.99
C ALA A 50 -4.77 -6.05 -14.67
N PHE A 51 -5.45 -6.86 -13.87
CA PHE A 51 -4.99 -8.20 -13.51
C PHE A 51 -4.89 -9.12 -14.73
N ARG A 52 -5.94 -9.18 -15.55
CA ARG A 52 -5.91 -9.95 -16.81
C ARG A 52 -4.82 -9.46 -17.76
N THR A 53 -4.65 -8.14 -17.88
CA THR A 53 -3.59 -7.54 -18.68
C THR A 53 -2.20 -7.94 -18.20
N ALA A 54 -1.96 -7.94 -16.88
CA ALA A 54 -0.69 -8.37 -16.29
C ALA A 54 -0.40 -9.85 -16.59
N LEU A 55 -1.43 -10.71 -16.53
CA LEU A 55 -1.29 -12.13 -16.84
C LEU A 55 -1.04 -12.37 -18.34
N ASP A 56 -1.76 -11.69 -19.23
CA ASP A 56 -1.54 -11.76 -20.68
C ASP A 56 -0.13 -11.31 -21.05
N ASP A 57 0.32 -10.19 -20.47
CA ASP A 57 1.64 -9.63 -20.70
C ASP A 57 2.76 -10.53 -20.16
N ALA A 58 2.60 -11.08 -18.95
CA ALA A 58 3.53 -12.05 -18.38
C ALA A 58 3.58 -13.34 -19.23
N TYR A 59 2.42 -13.84 -19.66
CA TYR A 59 2.32 -15.03 -20.51
C TYR A 59 3.04 -14.83 -21.85
N ALA A 60 2.81 -13.69 -22.51
CA ALA A 60 3.43 -13.30 -23.78
C ALA A 60 4.96 -13.18 -23.66
N LYS A 61 5.46 -12.76 -22.50
CA LYS A 61 6.90 -12.75 -22.16
C LYS A 61 7.50 -14.12 -21.83
N GLY A 62 6.72 -15.20 -21.92
CA GLY A 62 7.19 -16.55 -21.63
C GLY A 62 7.21 -16.92 -20.15
N ILE A 63 6.66 -16.09 -19.27
CA ILE A 63 6.61 -16.36 -17.83
C ILE A 63 5.53 -17.42 -17.57
N ARG A 64 5.87 -18.44 -16.79
CA ARG A 64 4.97 -19.56 -16.45
C ARG A 64 4.79 -19.79 -14.96
N ILE A 65 5.65 -19.21 -14.11
CA ILE A 65 5.56 -19.31 -12.65
C ILE A 65 5.25 -17.90 -12.13
N VAL A 66 4.12 -17.76 -11.42
CA VAL A 66 3.68 -16.48 -10.87
C VAL A 66 3.36 -16.65 -9.38
N ALA A 67 4.04 -15.89 -8.55
CA ALA A 67 3.79 -15.82 -7.10
C ALA A 67 2.91 -14.60 -6.76
N PHE A 68 2.05 -14.76 -5.74
CA PHE A 68 1.18 -13.72 -5.20
C PHE A 68 1.50 -13.45 -3.72
N PRO A 69 2.23 -12.37 -3.41
CA PRO A 69 2.50 -11.91 -2.04
C PRO A 69 1.26 -11.26 -1.38
N GLY A 70 0.19 -12.02 -1.21
CA GLY A 70 -1.03 -11.60 -0.53
C GLY A 70 -1.91 -10.62 -1.29
N ASP A 71 -3.07 -10.42 -0.68
CA ASP A 71 -4.22 -9.63 -1.13
C ASP A 71 -4.56 -9.92 -2.59
N TYR A 72 -4.73 -11.21 -2.89
CA TYR A 72 -5.14 -11.64 -4.22
C TYR A 72 -6.63 -11.36 -4.45
N SER A 73 -7.46 -11.36 -3.40
CA SER A 73 -8.90 -11.09 -3.46
C SER A 73 -9.31 -9.81 -2.74
N ASP A 74 -10.45 -9.22 -3.12
CA ASP A 74 -11.11 -8.18 -2.32
C ASP A 74 -11.91 -8.84 -1.18
N ASP A 75 -11.33 -8.80 0.02
CA ASP A 75 -11.95 -9.20 1.29
C ASP A 75 -12.45 -10.65 1.34
N ALA A 76 -11.80 -11.58 0.63
CA ALA A 76 -12.12 -13.01 0.69
C ALA A 76 -13.58 -13.33 0.33
N GLN A 77 -14.27 -12.43 -0.38
CA GLN A 77 -15.70 -12.57 -0.65
C GLN A 77 -15.94 -13.71 -1.63
N PRO A 78 -16.95 -14.58 -1.43
CA PRO A 78 -17.19 -15.71 -2.32
C PRO A 78 -17.25 -15.34 -3.81
N MET A 79 -17.90 -14.22 -4.17
CA MET A 79 -17.94 -13.76 -5.56
C MET A 79 -16.56 -13.47 -6.15
N ASN A 80 -15.67 -12.89 -5.34
CA ASN A 80 -14.32 -12.50 -5.73
C ASN A 80 -13.38 -13.71 -5.76
N VAL A 81 -13.48 -14.59 -4.78
CA VAL A 81 -12.71 -15.84 -4.69
C VAL A 81 -13.08 -16.79 -5.85
N ASP A 82 -14.37 -16.88 -6.19
CA ASP A 82 -14.84 -17.66 -7.35
C ASP A 82 -14.36 -17.05 -8.67
N GLY A 83 -14.43 -15.72 -8.79
CA GLY A 83 -13.97 -14.99 -9.97
C GLY A 83 -12.48 -15.14 -10.19
N ILE A 84 -11.64 -14.93 -9.17
CA ILE A 84 -10.19 -15.06 -9.31
C ILE A 84 -9.78 -16.51 -9.60
N ALA A 85 -10.40 -17.50 -8.94
CA ALA A 85 -10.15 -18.91 -9.22
C ALA A 85 -10.44 -19.25 -10.69
N THR A 86 -11.52 -18.68 -11.26
CA THR A 86 -11.88 -18.84 -12.67
C THR A 86 -10.82 -18.23 -13.59
N VAL A 87 -10.36 -17.01 -13.29
CA VAL A 87 -9.28 -16.35 -14.03
C VAL A 87 -8.01 -17.21 -13.99
N LEU A 88 -7.55 -17.61 -12.80
CA LEU A 88 -6.33 -18.40 -12.67
C LEU A 88 -6.41 -19.73 -13.42
N LYS A 89 -7.55 -20.42 -13.40
CA LYS A 89 -7.77 -21.65 -14.19
C LYS A 89 -7.65 -21.44 -15.69
N GLU A 90 -8.17 -20.32 -16.20
CA GLU A 90 -8.04 -19.93 -17.61
C GLU A 90 -6.56 -19.87 -18.03
N TYR A 91 -5.69 -19.29 -17.20
CA TYR A 91 -4.26 -19.19 -17.49
C TYR A 91 -3.47 -20.46 -17.16
N GLN A 92 -3.93 -21.28 -16.21
CA GLN A 92 -3.39 -22.63 -16.01
C GLN A 92 -3.59 -23.49 -17.25
N ALA A 93 -4.75 -23.39 -17.92
CA ALA A 93 -4.99 -24.08 -19.19
C ALA A 93 -4.02 -23.65 -20.31
N LYS A 94 -3.42 -22.45 -20.19
CA LYS A 94 -2.36 -21.93 -21.09
C LYS A 94 -0.95 -22.37 -20.66
N GLY A 95 -0.81 -23.10 -19.54
CA GLY A 95 0.45 -23.63 -19.02
C GLY A 95 1.10 -22.79 -17.91
N MET A 96 0.40 -21.80 -17.34
CA MET A 96 0.89 -21.04 -16.18
C MET A 96 0.64 -21.79 -14.86
N ARG A 97 1.44 -21.49 -13.85
CA ARG A 97 1.35 -22.02 -12.49
C ARG A 97 1.38 -20.87 -11.49
N PHE A 98 0.54 -20.97 -10.48
CA PHE A 98 0.27 -19.90 -9.52
C PHE A 98 0.54 -20.37 -8.10
N PHE A 99 1.16 -19.50 -7.30
CA PHE A 99 1.55 -19.79 -5.93
C PHE A 99 1.13 -18.62 -5.04
N LEU A 100 0.11 -18.84 -4.22
CA LEU A 100 -0.48 -17.84 -3.33
C LEU A 100 0.20 -17.86 -1.95
N ALA A 101 0.43 -16.70 -1.37
CA ALA A 101 0.55 -16.49 0.08
C ALA A 101 -0.60 -15.55 0.48
N PRO A 102 -1.24 -15.70 1.67
CA PRO A 102 -2.35 -14.84 2.06
C PRO A 102 -1.86 -13.43 2.44
N GLY A 103 -2.71 -12.43 2.19
CA GLY A 103 -2.65 -11.12 2.82
C GLY A 103 -3.80 -10.88 3.78
N ASN A 104 -3.89 -9.67 4.34
CA ASN A 104 -4.89 -9.34 5.36
C ASN A 104 -6.30 -9.12 4.78
N HIS A 105 -6.48 -9.20 3.47
CA HIS A 105 -7.78 -9.22 2.80
C HIS A 105 -8.15 -10.61 2.29
N ASP A 106 -7.28 -11.60 2.44
CA ASP A 106 -7.52 -12.92 1.85
C ASP A 106 -8.11 -13.90 2.83
N PRO A 107 -7.67 -13.91 4.09
CA PRO A 107 -8.64 -13.80 5.14
C PRO A 107 -8.53 -12.42 5.80
N VAL A 108 -9.66 -11.71 5.87
CA VAL A 108 -9.80 -10.54 6.75
C VAL A 108 -9.80 -10.98 8.21
N GLU A 109 -10.41 -12.13 8.48
CA GLU A 109 -10.50 -12.78 9.78
C GLU A 109 -10.15 -14.27 9.66
N PRO A 110 -9.65 -14.92 10.73
CA PRO A 110 -9.20 -16.31 10.65
C PRO A 110 -10.34 -17.30 10.35
N TYR A 111 -11.57 -16.90 10.68
CA TYR A 111 -12.81 -17.63 10.48
C TYR A 111 -13.82 -16.77 9.74
N ASP A 112 -14.81 -17.40 9.15
CA ASP A 112 -15.86 -16.73 8.37
C ASP A 112 -16.55 -15.60 9.15
N ASP A 113 -16.54 -14.39 8.58
CA ASP A 113 -17.35 -13.27 9.03
C ASP A 113 -18.65 -13.22 8.20
N LEU A 114 -19.74 -13.64 8.84
CA LEU A 114 -21.10 -13.63 8.28
C LEU A 114 -21.86 -12.32 8.55
N GLU A 115 -21.20 -11.33 9.16
CA GLU A 115 -21.74 -10.00 9.47
C GLU A 115 -21.16 -8.90 8.55
N ALA A 116 -20.18 -9.23 7.70
CA ALA A 116 -19.48 -8.29 6.82
C ALA A 116 -20.31 -7.74 5.64
N GLY A 117 -19.69 -6.87 4.85
CA GLY A 117 -20.15 -6.45 3.52
C GLY A 117 -19.79 -5.00 3.18
N LYS A 118 -20.40 -4.45 2.13
CA LYS A 118 -20.04 -3.15 1.53
C LYS A 118 -21.25 -2.23 1.36
N ASN A 119 -21.05 -0.92 1.44
CA ASN A 119 -22.13 0.08 1.53
C ASN A 119 -22.29 0.98 0.29
N ASP A 120 -21.57 0.66 -0.78
CA ASP A 120 -21.17 1.57 -1.85
C ASP A 120 -21.04 0.84 -3.20
N PHE A 121 -21.85 -0.21 -3.41
CA PHE A 121 -22.08 -0.73 -4.77
C PHE A 121 -22.84 0.30 -5.59
N LEU A 122 -22.53 0.43 -6.87
CA LEU A 122 -23.17 1.40 -7.74
C LEU A 122 -24.48 0.84 -8.33
N THR A 123 -25.55 1.61 -8.22
CA THR A 123 -26.84 1.32 -8.86
C THR A 123 -26.92 1.93 -10.26
N LYS A 124 -27.86 1.44 -11.08
CA LYS A 124 -28.14 2.00 -12.42
C LYS A 124 -28.56 3.49 -12.39
N ASP A 125 -29.01 3.98 -11.24
CA ASP A 125 -29.48 5.34 -11.03
C ASP A 125 -28.38 6.27 -10.44
N GLY A 126 -27.14 5.79 -10.36
CA GLY A 126 -26.00 6.58 -9.89
C GLY A 126 -25.86 6.67 -8.37
N LYS A 127 -26.64 5.89 -7.62
CA LYS A 127 -26.64 5.85 -6.14
C LYS A 127 -25.88 4.67 -5.58
N GLU A 128 -25.50 4.76 -4.31
CA GLU A 128 -24.94 3.65 -3.54
C GLU A 128 -26.00 2.62 -3.14
N GLN A 129 -25.64 1.33 -3.17
CA GLN A 129 -26.39 0.19 -2.66
C GLN A 129 -25.57 -0.51 -1.58
N LYS A 130 -26.20 -0.71 -0.42
CA LYS A 130 -25.65 -1.52 0.66
C LYS A 130 -25.90 -2.99 0.38
N VAL A 131 -24.85 -3.81 0.44
CA VAL A 131 -24.91 -5.26 0.27
C VAL A 131 -24.13 -5.91 1.41
N TYR A 132 -24.82 -6.63 2.28
CA TYR A 132 -24.25 -7.24 3.48
C TYR A 132 -24.51 -8.74 3.54
N ALA A 133 -23.65 -9.45 4.27
CA ALA A 133 -23.85 -10.85 4.63
C ALA A 133 -25.12 -11.03 5.47
N THR A 134 -25.72 -12.22 5.41
CA THR A 134 -27.08 -12.44 5.91
C THR A 134 -27.22 -12.30 7.42
N SER A 135 -26.13 -12.47 8.18
CA SER A 135 -26.11 -12.30 9.64
C SER A 135 -25.78 -10.87 10.08
N ASN A 136 -25.52 -9.94 9.15
CA ASN A 136 -25.37 -8.53 9.48
C ASN A 136 -26.62 -7.99 10.18
N ALA A 137 -26.44 -7.10 11.16
CA ALA A 137 -27.53 -6.55 11.96
C ALA A 137 -28.65 -5.92 11.13
N ALA A 138 -28.33 -5.24 10.02
CA ALA A 138 -29.33 -4.64 9.14
C ALA A 138 -30.14 -5.70 8.36
N CYS A 139 -29.49 -6.80 7.99
CA CYS A 139 -30.15 -7.94 7.35
C CYS A 139 -31.08 -8.69 8.32
N VAL A 140 -30.62 -8.92 9.55
CA VAL A 140 -31.46 -9.50 10.62
C VAL A 140 -32.65 -8.59 10.93
N ALA A 141 -32.44 -7.28 10.95
CA ALA A 141 -33.49 -6.28 11.14
C ALA A 141 -34.42 -6.10 9.92
N LYS A 142 -34.12 -6.75 8.78
CA LYS A 142 -34.85 -6.64 7.51
C LYS A 142 -34.95 -5.19 7.01
N ASP A 143 -33.87 -4.41 7.13
CA ASP A 143 -33.79 -3.06 6.58
C ASP A 143 -34.03 -3.10 5.06
N PRO A 144 -35.09 -2.44 4.54
CA PRO A 144 -35.43 -2.48 3.12
C PRO A 144 -34.42 -1.74 2.23
N SER A 145 -33.49 -0.97 2.80
CA SER A 145 -32.41 -0.28 2.08
C SER A 145 -31.18 -1.16 1.86
N VAL A 146 -31.15 -2.38 2.41
CA VAL A 146 -30.02 -3.30 2.37
C VAL A 146 -30.35 -4.53 1.55
N VAL A 147 -29.41 -4.94 0.71
CA VAL A 147 -29.44 -6.24 0.02
C VAL A 147 -28.67 -7.24 0.87
N CYS A 148 -29.27 -8.40 1.11
CA CYS A 148 -28.68 -9.43 1.97
C CYS A 148 -28.24 -10.64 1.15
N THR A 149 -26.96 -10.96 1.19
CA THR A 149 -26.37 -12.13 0.52
C THR A 149 -25.04 -12.52 1.14
N ASP A 150 -24.83 -13.82 1.36
CA ASP A 150 -23.54 -14.34 1.82
C ASP A 150 -22.46 -14.32 0.74
N GLN A 151 -22.74 -13.83 -0.47
CA GLN A 151 -21.68 -13.51 -1.43
C GLN A 151 -20.77 -12.36 -0.94
N LEU A 152 -21.19 -11.61 0.08
CA LEU A 152 -20.43 -10.52 0.72
C LEU A 152 -19.89 -10.88 2.12
N MET A 153 -20.01 -12.15 2.55
CA MET A 153 -19.27 -12.63 3.72
C MET A 153 -17.76 -12.56 3.46
N GLU A 154 -16.96 -12.50 4.51
CA GLU A 154 -15.49 -12.61 4.38
C GLU A 154 -15.09 -14.04 4.79
N GLN A 155 -14.52 -14.81 3.85
CA GLN A 155 -14.14 -16.20 4.10
C GLN A 155 -12.90 -16.33 4.98
N GLY A 156 -12.91 -17.27 5.92
CA GLY A 156 -11.74 -17.65 6.71
C GLY A 156 -10.87 -18.70 6.01
N TYR A 157 -9.78 -19.10 6.68
CA TYR A 157 -8.75 -20.00 6.11
C TYR A 157 -9.31 -21.28 5.49
N GLU A 158 -10.24 -21.95 6.19
CA GLU A 158 -10.75 -23.26 5.77
C GLU A 158 -11.40 -23.19 4.38
N LYS A 159 -12.28 -22.22 4.15
CA LYS A 159 -12.98 -22.04 2.86
C LYS A 159 -12.02 -21.63 1.74
N LEU A 160 -11.10 -20.70 2.04
CA LEU A 160 -10.13 -20.22 1.05
C LEU A 160 -9.19 -21.33 0.60
N MET A 161 -8.61 -22.06 1.54
CA MET A 161 -7.68 -23.15 1.22
C MET A 161 -8.38 -24.30 0.50
N ALA A 162 -9.66 -24.55 0.81
CA ALA A 162 -10.47 -25.50 0.05
C ALA A 162 -10.69 -25.05 -1.40
N LYS A 163 -11.00 -23.76 -1.61
CA LYS A 163 -11.33 -23.22 -2.94
C LYS A 163 -10.11 -22.95 -3.82
N LEU A 164 -9.02 -22.48 -3.23
CA LEU A 164 -7.80 -22.03 -3.90
C LEU A 164 -6.62 -23.00 -3.72
N GLY A 165 -6.90 -24.21 -3.19
CA GLY A 165 -5.90 -25.21 -2.83
C GLY A 165 -4.87 -25.50 -3.91
N GLU A 166 -5.29 -25.63 -5.17
CA GLU A 166 -4.41 -25.97 -6.30
C GLU A 166 -3.40 -24.88 -6.68
N PHE A 167 -3.55 -23.66 -6.15
CA PHE A 167 -2.65 -22.53 -6.39
C PHE A 167 -1.54 -22.44 -5.32
N GLY A 168 -0.94 -23.61 -5.01
CA GLY A 168 0.22 -23.76 -4.14
C GLY A 168 -0.08 -24.27 -2.72
N PHE A 169 -1.26 -23.96 -2.17
CA PHE A 169 -1.63 -24.43 -0.83
C PHE A 169 -1.70 -25.97 -0.69
N ASN A 170 -1.90 -26.69 -1.80
CA ASN A 170 -1.82 -28.14 -1.91
C ASN A 170 -0.72 -28.52 -2.91
N PRO A 171 -0.08 -29.69 -2.74
CA PRO A 171 0.94 -30.19 -3.66
C PRO A 171 0.35 -30.51 -5.04
N ASN A 172 1.14 -30.27 -6.08
CA ASN A 172 0.86 -30.72 -7.44
C ASN A 172 1.79 -31.90 -7.82
N LYS A 173 1.32 -32.83 -8.64
CA LYS A 173 2.15 -33.97 -9.10
C LYS A 173 3.40 -33.55 -9.89
N ALA A 174 3.39 -32.34 -10.46
CA ALA A 174 4.53 -31.77 -11.15
C ALA A 174 5.58 -31.16 -10.21
N ASP A 175 5.29 -31.05 -8.91
CA ASP A 175 6.25 -30.54 -7.92
C ASP A 175 7.32 -31.60 -7.60
N LEU A 176 8.57 -31.14 -7.53
CA LEU A 176 9.70 -32.00 -7.13
C LEU A 176 9.81 -32.11 -5.61
N HIS A 177 9.24 -31.14 -4.90
CA HIS A 177 9.15 -31.08 -3.46
C HIS A 177 7.98 -30.17 -3.08
N TRP A 178 7.29 -30.50 -1.99
CA TRP A 178 6.30 -29.65 -1.36
C TRP A 178 6.32 -29.92 0.15
N GLU A 179 6.18 -28.92 1.01
CA GLU A 179 6.04 -29.12 2.45
C GLU A 179 5.40 -27.92 3.13
N THR A 180 4.92 -28.13 4.35
CA THR A 180 4.50 -27.08 5.29
C THR A 180 5.46 -27.06 6.50
N PRO A 181 5.36 -26.08 7.42
CA PRO A 181 6.09 -26.12 8.70
C PRO A 181 5.86 -27.39 9.53
N PHE A 182 4.77 -28.12 9.27
CA PHE A 182 4.33 -29.28 10.03
C PHE A 182 4.63 -30.61 9.33
N SER A 183 5.12 -30.57 8.09
CA SER A 183 5.35 -31.75 7.29
C SER A 183 6.51 -32.60 7.81
N LYS A 184 6.35 -33.92 7.76
CA LYS A 184 7.36 -34.91 8.12
C LYS A 184 7.29 -36.08 7.13
N TYR A 185 8.30 -36.19 6.28
CA TYR A 185 8.37 -37.24 5.27
C TYR A 185 9.05 -38.50 5.77
N THR A 186 8.54 -39.67 5.39
CA THR A 186 9.12 -40.96 5.79
C THR A 186 10.52 -41.11 5.21
N GLY A 187 11.50 -41.39 6.07
CA GLY A 187 12.91 -41.49 5.66
C GLY A 187 13.51 -40.19 5.10
N GLY A 188 12.87 -39.04 5.34
CA GLY A 188 13.32 -37.74 4.86
C GLY A 188 13.20 -37.54 3.35
N LYS A 189 12.38 -38.35 2.66
CA LYS A 189 12.21 -38.28 1.20
C LYS A 189 10.79 -37.87 0.84
N TYR A 190 10.67 -36.83 0.02
CA TYR A 190 9.38 -36.37 -0.51
C TYR A 190 8.64 -37.49 -1.24
N SER A 191 7.33 -37.59 -0.99
CA SER A 191 6.40 -38.32 -1.84
C SER A 191 5.13 -37.50 -2.02
N TYR A 192 4.54 -37.56 -3.22
CA TYR A 192 3.34 -36.81 -3.54
C TYR A 192 2.15 -37.25 -2.67
N GLU A 193 2.01 -38.56 -2.43
CA GLU A 193 0.94 -39.13 -1.64
C GLU A 193 0.99 -38.68 -0.18
N GLU A 194 2.17 -38.69 0.45
CA GLU A 194 2.32 -38.17 1.82
C GLU A 194 2.10 -36.65 1.84
N ALA A 195 2.56 -35.92 0.83
CA ALA A 195 2.34 -34.48 0.73
C ALA A 195 0.85 -34.13 0.70
N VAL A 196 0.06 -34.85 -0.11
CA VAL A 196 -1.40 -34.67 -0.18
C VAL A 196 -2.06 -34.94 1.17
N ALA A 197 -1.65 -36.01 1.86
CA ALA A 197 -2.19 -36.31 3.19
C ALA A 197 -1.83 -35.23 4.23
N GLN A 198 -0.62 -34.66 4.12
CA GLN A 198 -0.12 -33.63 5.03
C GLN A 198 -0.59 -32.21 4.67
N SER A 199 -1.17 -31.98 3.49
CA SER A 199 -1.66 -30.66 3.08
C SER A 199 -3.03 -30.30 3.66
N ALA A 200 -3.74 -31.27 4.25
CA ALA A 200 -5.02 -31.06 4.89
C ALA A 200 -4.96 -29.94 5.94
N VAL A 201 -5.97 -29.05 5.96
CA VAL A 201 -6.03 -27.87 6.86
C VAL A 201 -5.81 -28.25 8.33
N ALA A 202 -6.43 -29.34 8.79
CA ALA A 202 -6.30 -29.85 10.17
C ALA A 202 -4.88 -30.37 10.54
N LYS A 203 -3.95 -30.42 9.58
CA LYS A 203 -2.53 -30.75 9.82
C LYS A 203 -1.63 -29.51 9.82
N ARG A 204 -2.22 -28.32 9.72
CA ARG A 204 -1.52 -27.05 9.52
C ARG A 204 -1.85 -26.04 10.62
N GLU A 205 -1.94 -26.53 11.85
CA GLU A 205 -2.34 -25.73 12.99
C GLU A 205 -1.18 -25.52 13.98
N PHE A 206 -1.14 -24.32 14.55
CA PHE A 206 -0.27 -23.96 15.66
C PHE A 206 -1.10 -23.35 16.78
N GLU A 207 -0.60 -23.37 18.02
CA GLU A 207 -1.25 -22.69 19.13
C GLU A 207 -0.77 -21.24 19.24
N ILE A 208 -1.71 -20.29 19.28
CA ILE A 208 -1.48 -18.87 19.52
C ILE A 208 -2.20 -18.44 20.80
N CYS A 209 -1.56 -17.58 21.60
CA CYS A 209 -2.15 -16.96 22.79
C CYS A 209 -2.13 -15.43 22.64
N ALA A 210 -2.82 -14.72 23.54
CA ALA A 210 -2.86 -13.25 23.49
C ALA A 210 -1.49 -12.59 23.72
N GLU A 211 -0.58 -13.28 24.43
CA GLU A 211 0.74 -12.76 24.79
C GLU A 211 1.88 -13.19 23.86
N GLY A 212 1.69 -14.24 23.05
CA GLY A 212 2.74 -14.80 22.20
C GLY A 212 2.42 -16.19 21.65
N ALA A 213 3.45 -16.84 21.10
CA ALA A 213 3.38 -18.19 20.57
C ALA A 213 3.08 -19.20 21.68
N GLY A 214 2.04 -20.02 21.47
CA GLY A 214 1.62 -21.06 22.41
C GLY A 214 2.40 -22.37 22.22
N GLY A 215 1.80 -23.48 22.64
CA GLY A 215 2.29 -24.83 22.44
C GLY A 215 3.69 -25.02 23.04
N ALA A 216 4.63 -25.48 22.22
CA ALA A 216 6.01 -25.72 22.64
C ALA A 216 6.75 -24.46 23.12
N TYR A 217 6.29 -23.26 22.75
CA TYR A 217 6.93 -21.99 23.09
C TYR A 217 6.36 -21.34 24.36
N LYS A 218 5.20 -21.81 24.83
CA LYS A 218 4.43 -21.19 25.92
C LYS A 218 5.23 -21.09 27.21
N ALA A 219 5.85 -22.18 27.66
CA ALA A 219 6.56 -22.20 28.94
C ALA A 219 7.73 -21.20 29.00
N ALA A 220 8.51 -21.10 27.92
CA ALA A 220 9.59 -20.12 27.82
C ALA A 220 9.05 -18.68 27.74
N GLY A 221 7.94 -18.49 27.02
CA GLY A 221 7.23 -17.23 26.92
C GLY A 221 6.67 -16.72 28.25
N GLU A 222 6.01 -17.59 29.03
CA GLU A 222 5.48 -17.30 30.37
C GLU A 222 6.60 -16.98 31.36
N ALA A 223 7.70 -17.74 31.33
CA ALA A 223 8.88 -17.47 32.16
C ALA A 223 9.49 -16.09 31.86
N LYS A 224 9.59 -15.72 30.57
CA LYS A 224 10.09 -14.40 30.15
C LYS A 224 9.14 -13.27 30.55
N LEU A 225 7.83 -13.49 30.47
CA LEU A 225 6.82 -12.47 30.76
C LEU A 225 6.51 -12.35 32.27
N GLY A 226 6.82 -13.38 33.06
CA GLY A 226 6.53 -13.42 34.50
C GLY A 226 5.07 -13.68 34.85
N LYS A 227 4.26 -14.17 33.90
CA LYS A 227 2.85 -14.52 34.09
C LYS A 227 2.39 -15.57 33.07
N SER A 228 1.32 -16.29 33.42
CA SER A 228 0.69 -17.24 32.51
C SER A 228 0.08 -16.57 31.28
N TYR A 229 0.13 -17.27 30.14
CA TYR A 229 -0.53 -16.85 28.91
C TYR A 229 -2.03 -17.14 28.99
N THR A 230 -2.81 -16.32 28.29
CA THR A 230 -4.26 -16.32 28.29
C THR A 230 -4.81 -16.46 26.88
N ARG A 231 -6.07 -16.91 26.78
CA ARG A 231 -6.83 -16.98 25.50
C ARG A 231 -6.05 -17.74 24.41
N CYS A 232 -5.51 -18.90 24.77
CA CYS A 232 -4.80 -19.74 23.82
C CYS A 232 -5.79 -20.52 22.94
N THR A 233 -5.49 -20.64 21.65
CA THR A 233 -6.32 -21.35 20.68
C THR A 233 -5.48 -21.89 19.53
N ALA A 234 -5.98 -22.92 18.85
CA ALA A 234 -5.40 -23.40 17.60
C ALA A 234 -5.75 -22.44 16.45
N MET A 235 -4.81 -22.26 15.53
CA MET A 235 -4.94 -21.39 14.37
C MET A 235 -4.26 -22.02 13.16
N VAL A 236 -4.85 -21.85 11.97
CA VAL A 236 -4.27 -22.33 10.72
C VAL A 236 -3.07 -21.46 10.32
N ASP A 237 -2.03 -22.11 9.80
CA ASP A 237 -0.90 -21.49 9.10
C ASP A 237 -0.83 -22.04 7.66
N SER A 238 -1.09 -21.16 6.70
CA SER A 238 -1.14 -21.50 5.28
C SER A 238 0.21 -21.42 4.56
N SER A 239 1.33 -21.29 5.29
CA SER A 239 2.69 -21.30 4.72
C SER A 239 3.05 -22.65 4.08
N TYR A 240 3.80 -22.61 2.98
CA TYR A 240 4.35 -23.79 2.32
C TYR A 240 5.63 -23.48 1.53
N LEU A 241 6.44 -24.52 1.32
CA LEU A 241 7.61 -24.51 0.46
C LEU A 241 7.32 -25.44 -0.72
N VAL A 242 7.69 -25.02 -1.93
CA VAL A 242 7.52 -25.84 -3.14
C VAL A 242 8.71 -25.72 -4.08
N GLU A 243 9.09 -26.83 -4.72
CA GLU A 243 10.06 -26.87 -5.82
C GLU A 243 9.33 -27.15 -7.15
N PRO A 244 8.81 -26.11 -7.82
CA PRO A 244 8.02 -26.29 -9.04
C PRO A 244 8.88 -26.65 -10.26
N VAL A 245 10.17 -26.32 -10.22
CA VAL A 245 11.19 -26.70 -11.20
C VAL A 245 12.51 -26.93 -10.48
N LYS A 246 13.37 -27.79 -11.04
CA LYS A 246 14.63 -28.18 -10.41
C LYS A 246 15.48 -26.97 -10.04
N GLY A 247 15.85 -26.87 -8.77
CA GLY A 247 16.76 -25.85 -8.23
C GLY A 247 16.07 -24.57 -7.77
N LEU A 248 14.78 -24.36 -8.02
CA LEU A 248 14.03 -23.19 -7.57
C LEU A 248 13.08 -23.56 -6.45
N TRP A 249 13.28 -22.98 -5.27
CA TRP A 249 12.38 -23.08 -4.12
C TRP A 249 11.59 -21.79 -3.97
N LEU A 250 10.27 -21.94 -3.93
CA LEU A 250 9.33 -20.87 -3.60
C LEU A 250 8.85 -21.08 -2.16
N LEU A 251 9.16 -20.13 -1.29
CA LEU A 251 8.74 -20.13 0.11
C LEU A 251 7.60 -19.12 0.29
N ALA A 252 6.38 -19.62 0.31
CA ALA A 252 5.17 -18.86 0.57
C ALA A 252 4.95 -18.78 2.08
N ILE A 253 4.92 -17.56 2.63
CA ILE A 253 4.86 -17.34 4.07
C ILE A 253 3.53 -16.65 4.41
N ASP A 254 2.76 -17.30 5.27
CA ASP A 254 1.60 -16.74 5.92
C ASP A 254 2.04 -15.86 7.10
N ALA A 255 2.19 -14.58 6.81
CA ALA A 255 2.57 -13.57 7.80
C ALA A 255 1.34 -12.87 8.45
N ASN A 256 0.11 -13.36 8.21
CA ASN A 256 -1.06 -12.89 8.93
C ASN A 256 -1.01 -13.40 10.37
N VAL A 257 -1.26 -12.51 11.34
CA VAL A 257 -1.31 -12.88 12.76
C VAL A 257 -2.59 -12.32 13.38
N PHE A 258 -3.51 -13.23 13.70
CA PHE A 258 -4.79 -12.95 14.35
C PHE A 258 -4.67 -13.21 15.85
N ILE A 259 -4.45 -12.17 16.65
CA ILE A 259 -4.21 -12.31 18.09
C ILE A 259 -5.56 -12.42 18.82
N PRO A 260 -5.78 -13.44 19.67
CA PRO A 260 -6.99 -13.53 20.50
C PRO A 260 -7.18 -12.29 21.38
N ASN A 261 -8.31 -11.60 21.22
CA ASN A 261 -8.59 -10.32 21.85
C ASN A 261 -9.53 -10.46 23.07
N ALA A 262 -10.03 -9.35 23.63
CA ALA A 262 -10.88 -9.36 24.83
C ALA A 262 -12.24 -10.04 24.63
N LYS A 263 -12.70 -10.18 23.37
CA LYS A 263 -13.96 -10.83 22.98
C LYS A 263 -13.78 -12.33 22.68
N PHE A 264 -12.55 -12.86 22.77
CA PHE A 264 -12.30 -14.29 22.57
C PHE A 264 -13.07 -15.12 23.61
N ASP A 265 -13.83 -16.09 23.14
CA ASP A 265 -14.58 -17.03 23.97
C ASP A 265 -14.03 -18.45 23.75
N PRO A 266 -13.40 -19.08 24.76
CA PRO A 266 -12.93 -20.47 24.65
C PRO A 266 -14.05 -21.48 24.35
N ALA A 267 -15.31 -21.18 24.68
CA ALA A 267 -16.45 -22.02 24.34
C ALA A 267 -16.88 -21.87 22.86
N ASN A 268 -16.47 -20.77 22.21
CA ASN A 268 -16.71 -20.50 20.79
C ASN A 268 -15.44 -19.94 20.11
N PRO A 269 -14.37 -20.73 19.99
CA PRO A 269 -13.07 -20.25 19.52
C PRO A 269 -13.07 -19.89 18.04
N LYS A 270 -14.10 -20.28 17.27
CA LYS A 270 -14.24 -19.95 15.85
C LYS A 270 -14.99 -18.63 15.59
N LYS A 271 -15.36 -17.89 16.64
CA LYS A 271 -16.00 -16.58 16.48
C LYS A 271 -14.99 -15.55 15.96
N PHE A 272 -15.17 -15.11 14.73
CA PHE A 272 -14.27 -14.16 14.04
C PHE A 272 -13.95 -12.92 14.89
N SER A 273 -14.96 -12.31 15.55
CA SER A 273 -14.78 -11.09 16.36
C SER A 273 -13.86 -11.26 17.59
N GLY A 274 -13.49 -12.51 17.93
CA GLY A 274 -12.60 -12.84 19.04
C GLY A 274 -11.12 -12.58 18.76
N TYR A 275 -10.77 -12.01 17.60
CA TYR A 275 -9.40 -11.80 17.15
C TYR A 275 -9.16 -10.34 16.74
N ASP A 276 -7.92 -9.88 16.88
CA ASP A 276 -7.46 -8.63 16.28
C ASP A 276 -7.13 -8.86 14.80
N GLY A 277 -7.56 -7.94 13.94
CA GLY A 277 -7.27 -8.01 12.51
C GLY A 277 -5.77 -7.96 12.20
N ALA A 278 -5.36 -8.69 11.17
CA ALA A 278 -3.94 -8.88 10.86
C ALA A 278 -3.24 -7.66 10.22
N GLY A 279 -3.99 -6.63 9.79
CA GLY A 279 -3.48 -5.53 8.95
C GLY A 279 -2.32 -4.71 9.55
N ASN A 280 -2.15 -4.66 10.87
CA ASN A 280 -1.01 -3.97 11.52
C ASN A 280 -0.03 -4.94 12.20
N ALA A 281 -0.28 -6.24 12.12
CA ALA A 281 0.49 -7.24 12.86
C ALA A 281 1.78 -7.61 12.13
N GLY A 282 1.64 -8.17 10.93
CA GLY A 282 2.73 -8.54 10.02
C GLY A 282 3.93 -9.21 10.68
N TRP A 283 5.13 -8.93 10.16
CA TRP A 283 6.38 -9.52 10.65
C TRP A 283 6.71 -9.17 12.10
N ASN A 284 6.28 -8.01 12.60
CA ASN A 284 6.44 -7.63 14.01
C ASN A 284 5.79 -8.68 14.92
N LYS A 285 4.62 -9.20 14.54
CA LYS A 285 3.91 -10.23 15.32
C LYS A 285 4.29 -11.65 14.94
N VAL A 286 4.76 -11.92 13.72
CA VAL A 286 5.32 -13.24 13.36
C VAL A 286 6.44 -13.64 14.33
N LEU A 287 7.36 -12.71 14.62
CA LEU A 287 8.50 -12.95 15.51
C LEU A 287 8.14 -13.18 16.98
N THR A 288 6.88 -13.00 17.37
CA THR A 288 6.41 -13.18 18.74
C THR A 288 5.32 -14.24 18.88
N HIS A 289 4.50 -14.45 17.84
CA HIS A 289 3.31 -15.30 17.87
C HIS A 289 3.39 -16.52 16.93
N LYS A 290 4.33 -16.55 15.98
CA LYS A 290 4.55 -17.67 15.05
C LYS A 290 6.00 -18.18 15.11
N LEU A 291 6.49 -18.54 16.29
CA LEU A 291 7.88 -18.98 16.45
C LEU A 291 8.21 -20.28 15.70
N HIS A 292 7.23 -21.17 15.50
CA HIS A 292 7.37 -22.35 14.63
C HIS A 292 7.74 -21.97 13.20
N LEU A 293 7.13 -20.89 12.69
CA LEU A 293 7.36 -20.39 11.34
C LEU A 293 8.78 -19.81 11.22
N VAL A 294 9.24 -19.06 12.23
CA VAL A 294 10.61 -18.52 12.27
C VAL A 294 11.66 -19.64 12.26
N GLU A 295 11.46 -20.68 13.06
CA GLU A 295 12.35 -21.85 13.11
C GLU A 295 12.34 -22.64 11.79
N TRP A 296 11.17 -22.79 11.18
CA TRP A 296 11.04 -23.46 9.88
C TRP A 296 11.72 -22.66 8.75
N ILE A 297 11.54 -21.34 8.68
CA ILE A 297 12.24 -20.48 7.70
C ILE A 297 13.77 -20.63 7.86
N LYS A 298 14.26 -20.70 9.10
CA LYS A 298 15.68 -20.95 9.38
C LYS A 298 16.16 -22.29 8.84
N SER A 299 15.38 -23.34 9.04
CA SER A 299 15.64 -24.67 8.47
C SER A 299 15.64 -24.66 6.94
N VAL A 300 14.62 -24.05 6.32
CA VAL A 300 14.50 -23.94 4.86
C VAL A 300 15.68 -23.17 4.28
N SER A 301 16.06 -22.04 4.88
CA SER A 301 17.19 -21.22 4.41
C SER A 301 18.52 -21.98 4.49
N ALA A 302 18.74 -22.74 5.57
CA ALA A 302 19.93 -23.57 5.73
C ALA A 302 19.97 -24.71 4.69
N ARG A 303 18.84 -25.40 4.46
CA ARG A 303 18.75 -26.47 3.45
C ARG A 303 18.90 -25.96 2.03
N ALA A 304 18.26 -24.84 1.69
CA ALA A 304 18.41 -24.21 0.38
C ALA A 304 19.88 -23.91 0.07
N LYS A 305 20.62 -23.39 1.05
CA LYS A 305 22.07 -23.17 0.91
C LYS A 305 22.85 -24.48 0.74
N ALA A 306 22.57 -25.49 1.57
CA ALA A 306 23.26 -26.78 1.53
C ALA A 306 23.03 -27.54 0.21
N GLU A 307 21.83 -27.42 -0.35
CA GLU A 307 21.40 -28.10 -1.57
C GLU A 307 21.62 -27.26 -2.85
N GLY A 308 22.16 -26.05 -2.73
CA GLY A 308 22.37 -25.14 -3.86
C GLY A 308 21.08 -24.70 -4.55
N LYS A 309 20.02 -24.46 -3.78
CA LYS A 309 18.71 -23.99 -4.27
C LYS A 309 18.66 -22.47 -4.32
N GLN A 310 18.02 -21.95 -5.37
CA GLN A 310 17.54 -20.58 -5.43
C GLN A 310 16.29 -20.47 -4.55
N LEU A 311 16.36 -19.75 -3.45
CA LEU A 311 15.24 -19.55 -2.54
C LEU A 311 14.60 -18.18 -2.78
N MET A 312 13.35 -18.17 -3.25
CA MET A 312 12.51 -16.98 -3.37
C MET A 312 11.45 -17.03 -2.27
N ALA A 313 11.60 -16.19 -1.26
CA ALA A 313 10.61 -16.02 -0.20
C ALA A 313 9.69 -14.85 -0.50
N TYR A 314 8.40 -15.03 -0.22
CA TYR A 314 7.41 -13.98 -0.35
C TYR A 314 6.31 -14.14 0.70
N SER A 315 5.83 -13.00 1.17
CA SER A 315 4.74 -12.86 2.12
C SER A 315 4.07 -11.51 1.86
N HIS A 316 2.92 -11.28 2.48
CA HIS A 316 2.21 -10.05 2.25
C HIS A 316 2.90 -8.81 2.83
N TYR A 317 3.47 -8.90 4.03
CA TYR A 317 3.94 -7.74 4.78
C TYR A 317 5.42 -7.41 4.48
N PRO A 318 5.81 -6.12 4.50
CA PRO A 318 7.21 -5.72 4.50
C PRO A 318 7.97 -6.32 5.69
N THR A 319 9.25 -6.64 5.50
CA THR A 319 10.14 -7.14 6.57
C THR A 319 10.96 -6.03 7.24
N MET A 320 10.93 -4.81 6.70
CA MET A 320 11.70 -3.65 7.15
C MET A 320 11.03 -2.34 6.70
N ASP A 321 11.64 -1.20 7.04
CA ASP A 321 11.20 0.14 6.60
C ASP A 321 11.02 0.22 5.07
N PHE A 322 9.86 0.74 4.66
CA PHE A 322 9.45 0.91 3.26
C PHE A 322 9.35 2.39 2.83
N TYR A 323 9.79 3.33 3.68
CA TYR A 323 9.83 4.77 3.42
C TYR A 323 11.25 5.28 3.15
N ALA A 324 12.15 4.43 2.63
CA ALA A 324 13.56 4.77 2.42
C ALA A 324 14.21 5.39 3.68
N ASN A 325 13.88 4.82 4.84
CA ASN A 325 14.34 5.26 6.16
C ASN A 325 13.90 6.69 6.55
N GLN A 326 12.81 7.20 5.96
CA GLN A 326 12.21 8.51 6.29
C GLN A 326 11.11 8.43 7.36
N THR A 327 10.80 7.26 7.91
CA THR A 327 9.68 7.05 8.84
C THR A 327 9.66 8.03 10.01
N GLU A 328 10.79 8.24 10.70
CA GLU A 328 10.84 9.14 11.86
C GLU A 328 10.68 10.61 11.46
N ALA A 329 11.22 11.02 10.30
CA ALA A 329 11.01 12.36 9.77
C ALA A 329 9.53 12.60 9.41
N MET A 330 8.87 11.59 8.82
CA MET A 330 7.44 11.65 8.52
C MET A 330 6.58 11.75 9.77
N LYS A 331 6.87 10.95 10.82
CA LYS A 331 6.18 11.02 12.12
C LYS A 331 6.34 12.40 12.78
N ALA A 332 7.49 13.04 12.61
CA ALA A 332 7.75 14.37 13.18
C ALA A 332 7.06 15.51 12.42
N ALA A 333 6.83 15.36 11.11
CA ALA A 333 6.31 16.42 10.25
C ALA A 333 4.79 16.41 10.08
N PHE A 334 4.16 15.23 10.12
CA PHE A 334 2.76 15.04 9.76
C PHE A 334 1.87 14.68 10.98
N LYS A 335 0.55 14.59 10.77
CA LYS A 335 -0.40 14.21 11.82
C LYS A 335 -0.06 12.83 12.41
N PRO A 336 -0.38 12.57 13.69
CA PRO A 336 -0.27 11.24 14.27
C PRO A 336 -1.03 10.20 13.44
N GLY A 337 -0.39 9.05 13.16
CA GLY A 337 -0.98 7.98 12.35
C GLY A 337 -0.93 8.22 10.83
N ALA A 338 -0.44 9.38 10.37
CA ALA A 338 -0.29 9.67 8.95
C ALA A 338 0.57 8.62 8.24
N PHE A 339 0.27 8.40 6.96
CA PHE A 339 0.96 7.43 6.10
C PHE A 339 1.00 6.02 6.69
N GLN A 340 0.01 5.64 7.51
CA GLN A 340 -0.09 4.30 8.09
C GLN A 340 1.21 3.83 8.76
N THR A 341 1.95 4.74 9.41
CA THR A 341 3.29 4.45 9.97
C THR A 341 3.28 3.36 11.05
N ALA A 342 2.12 3.02 11.60
CA ALA A 342 1.94 1.87 12.50
C ALA A 342 2.23 0.51 11.82
N ARG A 343 2.23 0.44 10.48
CA ARG A 343 2.53 -0.76 9.69
C ARG A 343 4.01 -0.93 9.40
N VAL A 344 4.84 0.06 9.72
CA VAL A 344 6.29 -0.02 9.49
C VAL A 344 6.90 -1.06 10.44
N PRO A 345 7.62 -2.07 9.92
CA PRO A 345 8.31 -3.03 10.76
C PRO A 345 9.37 -2.36 11.64
N ASP A 346 9.50 -2.80 12.89
CA ASP A 346 10.55 -2.31 13.78
C ASP A 346 11.94 -2.74 13.28
N ALA A 347 12.99 -2.01 13.66
CA ALA A 347 14.38 -2.39 13.34
C ALA A 347 14.73 -3.81 13.85
N ALA A 348 14.18 -4.19 15.01
CA ALA A 348 14.32 -5.54 15.56
C ALA A 348 13.67 -6.62 14.67
N THR A 349 12.65 -6.25 13.89
CA THR A 349 11.98 -7.16 12.96
C THR A 349 12.87 -7.48 11.78
N ALA A 350 13.48 -6.46 11.16
CA ALA A 350 14.46 -6.68 10.09
C ALA A 350 15.62 -7.59 10.54
N ALA A 351 16.13 -7.35 11.76
CA ALA A 351 17.17 -8.18 12.37
C ALA A 351 16.70 -9.62 12.62
N GLY A 352 15.48 -9.80 13.16
CA GLY A 352 14.91 -11.13 13.42
C GLY A 352 14.70 -11.95 12.15
N VAL A 353 14.24 -11.31 11.07
CA VAL A 353 14.10 -11.97 9.76
C VAL A 353 15.47 -12.31 9.18
N ALA A 354 16.43 -11.38 9.18
CA ALA A 354 17.78 -11.64 8.70
C ALA A 354 18.48 -12.79 9.46
N ALA A 355 18.22 -12.92 10.77
CA ALA A 355 18.77 -13.99 11.61
C ALA A 355 18.24 -15.40 11.27
N THR A 356 17.17 -15.52 10.47
CA THR A 356 16.75 -16.82 9.92
C THR A 356 17.70 -17.31 8.81
N GLY A 357 18.58 -16.45 8.29
CA GLY A 357 19.42 -16.74 7.13
C GLY A 357 18.71 -16.48 5.79
N LEU A 358 17.46 -15.98 5.83
CA LEU A 358 16.79 -15.51 4.64
C LEU A 358 17.53 -14.27 4.09
N ARG A 359 17.90 -14.32 2.80
CA ARG A 359 18.75 -13.29 2.18
C ARG A 359 17.96 -12.22 1.42
N TRP A 360 16.74 -12.53 0.99
CA TRP A 360 15.85 -11.57 0.36
C TRP A 360 14.39 -12.03 0.42
N HIS A 361 13.47 -11.08 0.31
CA HIS A 361 12.04 -11.25 0.46
C HIS A 361 11.27 -10.32 -0.49
N VAL A 362 10.15 -10.80 -1.04
CA VAL A 362 9.19 -9.97 -1.80
C VAL A 362 7.91 -9.75 -0.98
N GLY A 363 7.65 -8.50 -0.62
CA GLY A 363 6.46 -8.04 0.10
C GLY A 363 5.43 -7.33 -0.78
N GLY A 364 4.23 -7.12 -0.25
CA GLY A 364 3.14 -6.30 -0.81
C GLY A 364 2.57 -5.37 0.27
N HIS A 365 1.25 -5.40 0.53
CA HIS A 365 0.52 -4.77 1.63
C HIS A 365 0.41 -3.24 1.58
N MET A 366 1.54 -2.56 1.40
CA MET A 366 1.57 -1.10 1.34
C MET A 366 1.15 -0.57 -0.04
N HIS A 367 1.12 -1.45 -1.06
CA HIS A 367 0.96 -1.14 -2.48
C HIS A 367 2.12 -0.32 -3.04
N PHE A 368 3.31 -0.44 -2.43
CA PHE A 368 4.46 0.38 -2.75
C PHE A 368 5.36 -0.28 -3.78
N ASN A 369 5.93 0.52 -4.68
CA ASN A 369 7.11 0.14 -5.45
C ASN A 369 8.36 0.68 -4.74
N GLY A 370 9.10 -0.20 -4.08
CA GLY A 370 10.30 0.19 -3.35
C GLY A 370 11.21 -0.98 -3.03
N THR A 371 12.44 -0.67 -2.66
CA THR A 371 13.41 -1.66 -2.18
C THR A 371 14.14 -1.08 -0.98
N ASN A 372 14.49 -1.93 -0.02
CA ASN A 372 15.40 -1.56 1.06
C ASN A 372 16.27 -2.76 1.43
N ASP A 373 17.39 -2.49 2.10
CA ASP A 373 18.29 -3.53 2.58
C ASP A 373 18.69 -3.33 4.04
N PHE A 374 19.05 -4.44 4.68
CA PHE A 374 19.48 -4.50 6.05
C PHE A 374 20.70 -5.42 6.17
N ALA A 375 21.70 -4.96 6.92
CA ALA A 375 22.86 -5.75 7.31
C ALA A 375 23.06 -5.65 8.82
N ASP A 376 23.28 -6.78 9.49
CA ASP A 376 23.61 -6.80 10.92
C ASP A 376 25.12 -6.99 11.16
N ALA A 377 25.52 -6.80 12.43
CA ALA A 377 26.90 -6.99 12.87
C ALA A 377 27.38 -8.45 12.78
N ASN A 378 26.48 -9.43 12.70
CA ASN A 378 26.80 -10.85 12.52
C ASN A 378 27.06 -11.20 11.05
N GLY A 379 26.91 -10.23 10.14
CA GLY A 379 27.10 -10.41 8.73
C GLY A 379 25.91 -11.03 8.00
N ASN A 380 24.72 -11.06 8.60
CA ASN A 380 23.49 -11.35 7.85
C ASN A 380 23.17 -10.17 6.94
N TYR A 381 22.60 -10.46 5.77
CA TYR A 381 22.15 -9.47 4.80
C TYR A 381 20.78 -9.86 4.29
N LEU A 382 19.83 -8.93 4.34
CA LEU A 382 18.45 -9.10 3.92
C LEU A 382 18.06 -7.97 2.99
N VAL A 383 17.51 -8.31 1.82
CA VAL A 383 16.86 -7.35 0.92
C VAL A 383 15.35 -7.53 0.95
N ASN A 384 14.60 -6.46 1.15
CA ASN A 384 13.15 -6.46 1.00
C ASN A 384 12.77 -5.70 -0.27
N VAL A 385 12.11 -6.40 -1.19
CA VAL A 385 11.52 -5.82 -2.40
C VAL A 385 10.03 -5.66 -2.17
N GLN A 386 9.54 -4.42 -2.13
CA GLN A 386 8.12 -4.12 -2.15
C GLN A 386 7.61 -4.20 -3.59
N SER A 387 6.76 -5.18 -3.85
CA SER A 387 6.04 -5.30 -5.12
C SER A 387 4.90 -4.28 -5.12
N PRO A 388 4.78 -3.45 -6.18
CA PRO A 388 3.61 -2.60 -6.35
C PRO A 388 2.35 -3.45 -6.59
N SER A 389 1.22 -2.83 -6.31
CA SER A 389 -0.11 -3.35 -6.61
C SER A 389 -0.51 -3.02 -8.06
N LEU A 390 -1.41 -3.82 -8.62
CA LEU A 390 -2.06 -3.51 -9.91
C LEU A 390 -3.23 -2.52 -9.77
N ALA A 391 -3.67 -2.25 -8.53
CA ALA A 391 -4.87 -1.50 -8.19
C ALA A 391 -4.60 -0.05 -7.74
N VAL A 392 -3.41 0.51 -7.96
CA VAL A 392 -3.08 1.89 -7.55
C VAL A 392 -2.13 2.55 -8.56
N TYR A 393 -1.89 3.86 -8.42
CA TYR A 393 -0.85 4.55 -9.18
C TYR A 393 0.50 3.84 -9.07
N GLY A 394 1.23 3.83 -10.18
CA GLY A 394 2.41 2.98 -10.32
C GLY A 394 2.06 1.51 -10.58
N ALA A 395 0.83 1.23 -11.06
CA ALA A 395 0.34 -0.11 -11.36
C ALA A 395 1.37 -0.90 -12.15
N ALA A 396 1.89 -1.97 -11.54
CA ALA A 396 2.99 -2.73 -12.11
C ALA A 396 3.06 -4.13 -11.50
N TYR A 397 3.79 -5.02 -12.16
CA TYR A 397 4.25 -6.27 -11.57
C TYR A 397 5.77 -6.40 -11.68
N LYS A 398 6.38 -7.26 -10.86
CA LYS A 398 7.82 -7.53 -10.92
C LYS A 398 8.11 -8.85 -11.64
N ILE A 399 9.12 -8.83 -12.50
CA ILE A 399 9.80 -10.01 -13.05
C ILE A 399 11.07 -10.23 -12.26
N ILE A 400 11.30 -11.49 -11.87
CA ILE A 400 12.49 -11.91 -11.12
C ILE A 400 13.22 -12.93 -11.99
N THR A 401 14.51 -12.67 -12.21
CA THR A 401 15.40 -13.57 -12.95
C THR A 401 16.63 -13.86 -12.12
N TYR A 402 16.82 -15.11 -11.70
CA TYR A 402 18.10 -15.53 -11.14
C TYR A 402 19.12 -15.67 -12.28
N LYS A 403 20.23 -14.92 -12.20
CA LYS A 403 21.37 -15.07 -13.13
C LYS A 403 22.26 -16.23 -12.71
N ASP A 404 22.40 -16.43 -11.40
CA ASP A 404 23.08 -17.54 -10.74
C ASP A 404 22.50 -17.74 -9.32
N LEU A 405 23.22 -18.39 -8.40
CA LEU A 405 22.75 -18.65 -7.02
C LEU A 405 22.79 -17.41 -6.11
N ASP A 406 23.57 -16.39 -6.46
CA ASP A 406 23.85 -15.22 -5.65
C ASP A 406 23.42 -13.90 -6.32
N THR A 407 23.10 -13.91 -7.61
CA THR A 407 22.71 -12.73 -8.38
C THR A 407 21.26 -12.82 -8.87
N VAL A 408 20.43 -11.88 -8.42
CA VAL A 408 19.01 -11.77 -8.80
C VAL A 408 18.78 -10.45 -9.56
N ASP A 409 18.25 -10.52 -10.77
CA ASP A 409 17.80 -9.36 -11.56
C ASP A 409 16.30 -9.18 -11.34
N VAL A 410 15.91 -7.97 -10.94
CA VAL A 410 14.52 -7.60 -10.66
C VAL A 410 14.14 -6.47 -11.61
N GLN A 411 13.02 -6.65 -12.31
CA GLN A 411 12.47 -5.67 -13.24
C GLN A 411 11.02 -5.37 -12.91
N THR A 412 10.69 -4.09 -12.79
CA THR A 412 9.33 -3.60 -12.65
C THR A 412 8.72 -3.35 -14.03
N VAL A 413 7.56 -3.94 -14.29
CA VAL A 413 6.82 -3.79 -15.54
C VAL A 413 5.57 -2.98 -15.26
N ALA A 414 5.60 -1.71 -15.66
CA ALA A 414 4.47 -0.79 -15.47
C ALA A 414 3.35 -1.08 -16.47
N LEU A 415 2.12 -1.16 -15.97
CA LEU A 415 0.90 -1.26 -16.77
C LEU A 415 0.37 0.14 -17.09
N LYS A 416 0.84 0.72 -18.20
CA LYS A 416 0.29 1.99 -18.71
C LYS A 416 -0.95 1.78 -19.58
N SER A 417 -0.99 0.69 -20.33
CA SER A 417 -2.07 0.36 -21.26
C SER A 417 -2.78 -0.90 -20.81
N VAL A 418 -4.05 -0.76 -20.45
CA VAL A 418 -4.94 -1.86 -20.04
C VAL A 418 -6.14 -1.85 -20.98
N PRO A 419 -6.33 -2.87 -21.83
CA PRO A 419 -7.54 -2.96 -22.64
C PRO A 419 -8.79 -2.89 -21.78
N ARG A 420 -9.80 -2.16 -22.25
CA ARG A 420 -11.11 -2.03 -21.59
C ARG A 420 -11.10 -1.36 -20.21
N PHE A 421 -10.01 -0.71 -19.79
CA PHE A 421 -9.96 0.01 -18.51
C PHE A 421 -11.08 1.06 -18.35
N ASN A 422 -11.54 1.63 -19.47
CA ASN A 422 -12.58 2.64 -19.51
C ASN A 422 -14.00 2.07 -19.73
N GLU A 423 -14.17 0.74 -19.70
CA GLU A 423 -15.46 0.10 -19.96
C GLU A 423 -16.56 0.54 -18.99
N LEU A 424 -16.19 0.87 -17.76
CA LEU A 424 -17.12 1.22 -16.68
C LEU A 424 -17.44 2.72 -16.62
N PHE A 425 -16.75 3.56 -17.40
CA PHE A 425 -16.93 5.01 -17.39
C PHE A 425 -18.38 5.47 -17.64
N PRO A 426 -19.16 4.85 -18.54
CA PRO A 426 -20.56 5.21 -18.72
C PRO A 426 -21.38 5.10 -17.43
N TYR A 427 -21.07 4.15 -16.54
CA TYR A 427 -21.79 3.99 -15.27
C TYR A 427 -21.35 5.03 -14.24
N TYR A 428 -20.05 5.35 -14.18
CA TYR A 428 -19.56 6.43 -13.32
C TYR A 428 -20.07 7.81 -13.76
N GLN A 429 -20.32 8.01 -15.05
CA GLN A 429 -20.97 9.25 -15.53
C GLN A 429 -22.38 9.42 -14.93
N VAL A 430 -23.13 8.33 -14.75
CA VAL A 430 -24.46 8.38 -14.10
C VAL A 430 -24.35 8.77 -12.63
N GLU A 431 -23.36 8.22 -11.90
CA GLU A 431 -23.06 8.65 -10.54
C GLU A 431 -22.69 10.14 -10.48
N TYR A 432 -21.81 10.59 -11.38
CA TYR A 432 -21.42 12.00 -11.47
C TYR A 432 -22.65 12.89 -11.67
N ASP A 433 -23.50 12.57 -12.65
CA ASP A 433 -24.70 13.36 -12.97
C ASP A 433 -25.67 13.40 -11.78
N TYR A 434 -25.85 12.27 -11.09
CA TYR A 434 -26.64 12.19 -9.85
C TYR A 434 -26.09 13.14 -8.77
N LEU A 435 -24.80 13.02 -8.43
CA LEU A 435 -24.17 13.82 -7.38
C LEU A 435 -24.16 15.33 -7.72
N ARG A 436 -23.98 15.67 -9.00
CA ARG A 436 -24.06 17.05 -9.49
C ARG A 436 -25.47 17.62 -9.40
N GLY A 437 -26.49 16.82 -9.69
CA GLY A 437 -27.90 17.21 -9.60
C GLY A 437 -28.46 17.27 -8.18
N SER A 438 -27.87 16.52 -7.23
CA SER A 438 -28.35 16.46 -5.85
C SER A 438 -28.04 17.73 -5.05
N VAL A 439 -28.98 18.13 -4.20
CA VAL A 439 -28.84 19.22 -3.21
C VAL A 439 -28.65 18.68 -1.78
N LEU A 440 -28.66 17.36 -1.60
CA LEU A 440 -28.49 16.74 -0.29
C LEU A 440 -27.04 16.92 0.19
N PRO A 441 -26.79 17.41 1.41
CA PRO A 441 -25.43 17.63 1.90
C PRO A 441 -24.53 16.39 1.82
N ALA A 442 -25.08 15.20 2.08
CA ALA A 442 -24.35 13.94 2.00
C ALA A 442 -23.88 13.60 0.57
N ASP A 443 -24.64 13.96 -0.46
CA ASP A 443 -24.26 13.75 -1.86
C ASP A 443 -23.29 14.84 -2.33
N VAL A 444 -23.52 16.09 -1.90
CA VAL A 444 -22.61 17.21 -2.21
C VAL A 444 -21.20 16.94 -1.69
N ALA A 445 -21.08 16.34 -0.49
CA ALA A 445 -19.81 15.95 0.10
C ALA A 445 -19.06 14.86 -0.69
N LYS A 446 -19.76 14.11 -1.56
CA LYS A 446 -19.20 13.02 -2.36
C LYS A 446 -18.85 13.41 -3.79
N ARG A 447 -19.02 14.68 -4.16
CA ARG A 447 -18.72 15.15 -5.52
C ARG A 447 -17.23 15.01 -5.85
N TRP A 448 -16.95 14.54 -7.06
CA TRP A 448 -15.61 14.33 -7.60
C TRP A 448 -15.46 14.95 -9.00
N GLU A 449 -14.23 15.05 -9.49
CA GLU A 449 -13.91 15.74 -10.75
C GLU A 449 -14.14 14.87 -11.99
N ARG A 450 -15.02 15.30 -12.91
CA ARG A 450 -15.40 14.54 -14.12
C ARG A 450 -14.21 14.14 -15.00
N GLY A 451 -13.16 14.97 -15.02
CA GLY A 451 -12.03 14.83 -15.95
C GLY A 451 -11.32 13.48 -15.90
N ILE A 452 -11.45 12.71 -14.81
CA ILE A 452 -10.94 11.33 -14.75
C ILE A 452 -11.56 10.41 -15.81
N LEU A 453 -12.80 10.65 -16.22
CA LEU A 453 -13.49 9.89 -17.27
C LEU A 453 -13.00 10.24 -18.68
N ASP A 454 -12.19 11.29 -18.84
CA ASP A 454 -11.62 11.70 -20.12
C ASP A 454 -10.21 11.12 -20.34
N THR A 455 -9.70 10.32 -19.40
CA THR A 455 -8.37 9.69 -19.45
C THR A 455 -8.27 8.65 -20.58
N ARG A 456 -7.10 8.57 -21.21
CA ARG A 456 -6.89 7.80 -22.45
C ARG A 456 -6.09 6.52 -22.26
N SER A 457 -5.51 6.35 -21.08
CA SER A 457 -4.74 5.17 -20.71
C SER A 457 -4.92 4.87 -19.23
N TYR A 458 -4.59 3.64 -18.83
CA TYR A 458 -4.64 3.25 -17.41
C TYR A 458 -3.60 4.00 -16.58
N GLY A 459 -2.47 4.37 -17.19
CA GLY A 459 -1.49 5.27 -16.58
C GLY A 459 -2.09 6.64 -16.24
N GLU A 460 -2.80 7.27 -17.19
CA GLU A 460 -3.49 8.55 -16.95
C GLU A 460 -4.65 8.42 -15.93
N PHE A 461 -5.39 7.31 -15.99
CA PHE A 461 -6.47 7.03 -15.05
C PHE A 461 -5.95 6.91 -13.62
N THR A 462 -4.95 6.05 -13.39
CA THR A 462 -4.35 5.86 -12.06
C THR A 462 -3.61 7.11 -11.57
N HIS A 463 -2.97 7.88 -12.45
CA HIS A 463 -2.38 9.19 -12.14
C HIS A 463 -3.43 10.16 -11.61
N THR A 464 -4.57 10.28 -12.31
CA THR A 464 -5.66 11.18 -11.93
C THR A 464 -6.35 10.70 -10.64
N TYR A 465 -6.68 9.41 -10.55
CA TYR A 465 -7.26 8.79 -9.35
C TYR A 465 -6.44 9.11 -8.11
N PHE A 466 -5.11 8.97 -8.19
CA PHE A 466 -4.27 9.14 -7.00
C PHE A 466 -4.11 10.60 -6.58
N GLY A 467 -4.16 11.53 -7.55
CA GLY A 467 -4.25 12.96 -7.24
C GLY A 467 -5.58 13.31 -6.55
N GLU A 468 -6.69 12.71 -6.99
CA GLU A 468 -8.00 12.86 -6.34
C GLU A 468 -8.04 12.20 -4.95
N LEU A 469 -7.43 11.02 -4.78
CA LEU A 469 -7.25 10.39 -3.46
C LEU A 469 -6.48 11.29 -2.50
N SER A 470 -5.43 11.94 -3.01
CA SER A 470 -4.70 12.91 -2.22
C SER A 470 -5.61 14.06 -1.80
N ARG A 471 -6.33 14.67 -2.74
CA ARG A 471 -7.22 15.81 -2.52
C ARG A 471 -8.38 15.52 -1.58
N LEU A 472 -9.05 14.39 -1.79
CA LEU A 472 -10.29 14.00 -1.11
C LEU A 472 -10.05 13.38 0.26
N ARG A 473 -8.84 12.85 0.52
CA ARG A 473 -8.54 12.11 1.75
C ARG A 473 -7.21 12.47 2.38
N PHE A 474 -6.09 12.24 1.72
CA PHE A 474 -4.78 12.34 2.37
C PHE A 474 -4.45 13.76 2.87
N MET A 475 -4.89 14.80 2.16
CA MET A 475 -4.70 16.17 2.60
C MET A 475 -5.37 16.45 3.95
N ASP A 476 -6.52 15.84 4.23
CA ASP A 476 -7.19 15.96 5.53
C ASP A 476 -6.65 14.99 6.58
N GLU A 477 -6.31 13.78 6.18
CA GLU A 477 -5.86 12.71 7.08
C GLU A 477 -4.42 12.95 7.58
N TYR A 478 -3.51 13.38 6.69
CA TYR A 478 -2.07 13.38 6.96
C TYR A 478 -1.49 14.76 7.30
N TRP A 479 -2.01 15.83 6.72
CA TRP A 479 -1.36 17.15 6.78
C TRP A 479 -1.91 18.02 7.92
N PRO A 480 -1.06 18.66 8.74
CA PRO A 480 -1.46 19.76 9.63
C PRO A 480 -2.17 20.88 8.85
N CYS A 481 -3.07 21.62 9.49
CA CYS A 481 -3.97 22.58 8.82
C CYS A 481 -3.21 23.59 7.94
N GLU A 482 -2.21 24.25 8.51
CA GLU A 482 -1.40 25.27 7.84
C GLU A 482 -0.52 24.69 6.73
N MET A 483 -0.06 23.44 6.89
CA MET A 483 0.70 22.75 5.85
C MET A 483 -0.21 22.31 4.70
N LYS A 484 -1.44 21.87 5.00
CA LYS A 484 -2.49 21.56 4.02
C LYS A 484 -2.81 22.79 3.19
N GLU A 485 -3.08 23.92 3.84
CA GLU A 485 -3.36 25.20 3.17
C GLU A 485 -2.23 25.56 2.21
N ALA A 486 -0.98 25.57 2.69
CA ALA A 486 0.17 25.89 1.85
C ALA A 486 0.35 24.91 0.67
N ALA A 487 0.21 23.60 0.90
CA ALA A 487 0.35 22.59 -0.15
C ALA A 487 -0.78 22.63 -1.20
N MET A 488 -1.96 23.10 -0.83
CA MET A 488 -3.13 23.18 -1.72
C MET A 488 -3.32 24.56 -2.37
N ALA A 489 -2.61 25.59 -1.91
CA ALA A 489 -2.74 26.95 -2.42
C ALA A 489 -1.53 27.44 -3.22
N LEU A 490 -0.32 26.97 -2.90
CA LEU A 490 0.91 27.45 -3.55
C LEU A 490 1.27 26.61 -4.78
N ASP A 491 1.60 27.29 -5.89
CA ASP A 491 2.32 26.66 -6.99
C ASP A 491 3.84 26.59 -6.71
N GLY A 492 4.58 25.85 -7.54
CA GLY A 492 6.03 25.70 -7.38
C GLY A 492 6.82 27.01 -7.47
N ARG A 493 6.30 28.00 -8.22
CA ARG A 493 6.94 29.33 -8.36
C ARG A 493 6.81 30.09 -7.05
N GLN A 494 5.61 30.14 -6.49
CA GLN A 494 5.33 30.76 -5.19
C GLN A 494 6.07 30.03 -4.06
N MET A 495 6.17 28.71 -4.10
CA MET A 495 6.99 27.93 -3.16
C MET A 495 8.46 28.33 -3.19
N LEU A 496 9.02 28.54 -4.39
CA LEU A 496 10.40 28.98 -4.54
C LEU A 496 10.57 30.43 -4.04
N ILE A 497 9.67 31.35 -4.40
CA ILE A 497 9.70 32.74 -3.91
C ILE A 497 9.58 32.80 -2.39
N LEU A 498 8.65 32.07 -1.79
CA LEU A 498 8.40 32.07 -0.35
C LEU A 498 9.60 31.48 0.45
N SER A 499 10.36 30.57 -0.16
CA SER A 499 11.63 30.09 0.41
C SER A 499 12.69 31.18 0.51
N GLN A 500 12.61 32.23 -0.33
CA GLN A 500 13.52 33.38 -0.36
C GLN A 500 12.95 34.62 0.33
N LEU A 501 11.70 34.57 0.80
CA LEU A 501 11.03 35.72 1.43
C LEU A 501 11.67 36.02 2.78
N ASP A 502 11.93 37.30 3.02
CA ASP A 502 12.28 37.84 4.32
C ASP A 502 11.42 39.07 4.54
N THR A 503 10.40 38.93 5.39
CA THR A 503 9.48 40.01 5.73
C THR A 503 9.24 40.04 7.23
N ARG A 504 8.80 41.19 7.73
CA ARG A 504 8.26 41.36 9.08
C ARG A 504 6.72 41.41 9.10
N VAL A 505 6.07 41.39 7.93
CA VAL A 505 4.61 41.32 7.84
C VAL A 505 4.15 39.97 8.37
N THR A 506 3.16 39.97 9.26
CA THR A 506 2.67 38.75 9.93
C THR A 506 1.50 38.11 9.19
N LEU A 507 1.19 36.86 9.51
CA LEU A 507 0.02 36.15 8.96
C LEU A 507 -1.29 36.92 9.23
N ALA A 508 -1.43 37.51 10.42
CA ALA A 508 -2.60 38.30 10.82
C ALA A 508 -2.86 39.52 9.89
N GLN A 509 -1.80 40.04 9.25
CA GLN A 509 -1.85 41.20 8.36
C GLN A 509 -2.17 40.83 6.90
N LEU A 510 -2.21 39.55 6.52
CA LEU A 510 -2.45 39.12 5.13
C LEU A 510 -3.80 39.60 4.57
N LYS A 511 -4.82 39.68 5.43
CA LYS A 511 -6.15 40.21 5.07
C LYS A 511 -6.12 41.68 4.62
N ASP A 512 -5.12 42.44 5.06
CA ASP A 512 -4.99 43.88 4.80
C ASP A 512 -4.14 44.17 3.53
N ASN A 513 -3.59 43.13 2.89
CA ASN A 513 -2.90 43.21 1.60
C ASN A 513 -3.15 41.93 0.76
N PRO A 514 -4.40 41.69 0.32
CA PRO A 514 -4.77 40.47 -0.37
C PRO A 514 -4.10 40.36 -1.75
N GLY A 515 -3.80 39.14 -2.19
CA GLY A 515 -3.34 38.85 -3.56
C GLY A 515 -1.83 38.79 -3.77
N VAL A 516 -1.01 39.05 -2.74
CA VAL A 516 0.45 38.87 -2.83
C VAL A 516 0.86 37.39 -2.71
N VAL A 517 0.28 36.69 -1.73
CA VAL A 517 0.50 35.27 -1.48
C VAL A 517 -0.86 34.62 -1.17
N PRO A 518 -1.18 33.43 -1.72
CA PRO A 518 -2.48 32.78 -1.53
C PRO A 518 -2.55 32.01 -0.20
N LEU A 519 -2.14 32.65 0.91
CA LEU A 519 -2.20 32.07 2.26
C LEU A 519 -3.10 32.92 3.15
N THR A 520 -3.62 32.33 4.22
CA THR A 520 -4.43 33.02 5.22
C THR A 520 -3.91 32.76 6.63
N ALA A 521 -4.58 33.33 7.64
CA ALA A 521 -4.34 33.04 9.05
C ALA A 521 -5.35 32.03 9.64
N ASN A 522 -6.19 31.37 8.81
CA ASN A 522 -7.30 30.54 9.29
C ASN A 522 -6.86 29.33 10.13
N CYS A 523 -5.67 28.80 9.85
CA CYS A 523 -5.09 27.69 10.60
C CYS A 523 -4.26 28.15 11.82
N ALA A 524 -4.04 29.45 11.98
CA ALA A 524 -3.24 30.03 13.04
C ALA A 524 -4.08 30.41 14.27
N ALA A 525 -3.46 30.41 15.45
CA ALA A 525 -4.04 30.96 16.67
C ALA A 525 -3.76 32.46 16.76
N THR A 526 -4.74 33.23 17.24
CA THR A 526 -4.57 34.67 17.48
C THR A 526 -3.58 34.91 18.60
N GLY A 527 -2.47 35.57 18.28
CA GLY A 527 -1.43 35.95 19.22
C GLY A 527 -1.43 37.44 19.55
N THR A 528 -0.59 37.81 20.51
CA THR A 528 -0.32 39.21 20.86
C THR A 528 0.84 39.73 20.01
N PRO A 529 0.69 40.85 19.28
CA PRO A 529 1.78 41.44 18.52
C PRO A 529 3.00 41.70 19.41
N SER A 530 4.17 41.28 18.94
CA SER A 530 5.46 41.56 19.58
C SER A 530 6.45 42.10 18.55
N GLY A 531 7.17 43.17 18.91
CA GLY A 531 8.14 43.84 18.02
C GLY A 531 7.59 45.08 17.30
N THR A 532 8.44 45.68 16.45
CA THR A 532 8.10 46.90 15.71
C THR A 532 7.16 46.59 14.55
N ALA A 533 5.96 47.17 14.58
CA ALA A 533 4.97 47.00 13.53
C ALA A 533 5.48 47.53 12.18
N VAL A 534 5.24 46.76 11.11
CA VAL A 534 5.41 47.18 9.72
C VAL A 534 4.05 47.23 9.03
N ALA A 535 3.90 48.08 8.01
CA ALA A 535 2.66 48.17 7.24
C ALA A 535 2.46 46.89 6.40
N ALA A 536 1.22 46.40 6.28
CA ALA A 536 0.90 45.22 5.47
C ALA A 536 1.32 45.37 3.99
N ALA A 537 1.29 46.61 3.47
CA ALA A 537 1.73 46.94 2.12
C ALA A 537 3.23 46.66 1.86
N GLN A 538 4.05 46.56 2.92
CA GLN A 538 5.48 46.22 2.81
C GLN A 538 5.68 44.83 2.18
N LEU A 539 4.74 43.91 2.38
CA LEU A 539 4.80 42.56 1.80
C LEU A 539 4.94 42.57 0.28
N THR A 540 4.34 43.54 -0.42
CA THR A 540 4.43 43.66 -1.88
C THR A 540 5.87 43.95 -2.33
N ALA A 541 6.58 44.81 -1.59
CA ALA A 541 7.98 45.13 -1.89
C ALA A 541 8.90 43.94 -1.54
N ASP A 542 8.70 43.32 -0.37
CA ASP A 542 9.48 42.18 0.08
C ASP A 542 9.31 40.96 -0.84
N TRP A 543 8.08 40.73 -1.34
CA TRP A 543 7.77 39.68 -2.32
C TRP A 543 8.48 39.90 -3.65
N ARG A 544 8.55 41.15 -4.13
CA ARG A 544 9.30 41.48 -5.35
C ARG A 544 10.80 41.21 -5.18
N GLU A 545 11.37 41.53 -4.03
CA GLU A 545 12.78 41.25 -3.75
C GLU A 545 13.05 39.74 -3.64
N ALA A 546 12.16 39.00 -2.98
CA ALA A 546 12.21 37.55 -2.92
C ALA A 546 12.07 36.91 -4.32
N THR A 547 11.27 37.51 -5.20
CA THR A 547 11.13 37.07 -6.60
C THR A 547 12.44 37.19 -7.35
N VAL A 548 13.14 38.33 -7.23
CA VAL A 548 14.46 38.52 -7.86
C VAL A 548 15.48 37.49 -7.34
N ARG A 549 15.48 37.20 -6.03
CA ARG A 549 16.33 36.14 -5.45
C ARG A 549 15.99 34.77 -6.02
N ALA A 550 14.71 34.44 -6.14
CA ALA A 550 14.24 33.18 -6.70
C ALA A 550 14.59 33.03 -8.19
N GLU A 551 14.51 34.11 -8.98
CA GLU A 551 14.94 34.13 -10.39
C GLU A 551 16.43 33.85 -10.53
N LEU A 552 17.27 34.50 -9.71
CA LEU A 552 18.72 34.26 -9.69
C LEU A 552 19.03 32.80 -9.30
N LEU A 553 18.33 32.28 -8.30
CA LEU A 553 18.47 30.90 -7.84
C LEU A 553 18.09 29.90 -8.96
N ALA A 554 16.97 30.12 -9.63
CA ALA A 554 16.54 29.31 -10.78
C ALA A 554 17.54 29.37 -11.94
N ALA A 555 17.95 30.58 -12.32
CA ALA A 555 18.90 30.79 -13.42
C ALA A 555 20.25 30.11 -13.14
N SER A 556 20.75 30.17 -11.90
CA SER A 556 21.99 29.49 -11.49
C SER A 556 21.93 27.96 -11.63
N ALA A 557 20.72 27.39 -11.62
CA ALA A 557 20.46 25.97 -11.82
C ALA A 557 20.10 25.64 -13.28
N GLY A 558 20.16 26.60 -14.20
CA GLY A 558 19.74 26.42 -15.60
C GLY A 558 18.23 26.30 -15.80
N LEU A 559 17.42 26.80 -14.85
CA LEU A 559 15.97 26.76 -14.86
C LEU A 559 15.37 28.17 -14.97
N LYS A 560 14.12 28.29 -15.38
CA LYS A 560 13.36 29.56 -15.35
C LYS A 560 12.35 29.53 -14.23
N LEU A 561 12.25 30.61 -13.45
CA LEU A 561 11.30 30.70 -12.34
C LEU A 561 9.85 30.49 -12.82
N ASP A 562 9.47 31.03 -13.98
CA ASP A 562 8.11 30.91 -14.50
C ASP A 562 7.72 29.47 -14.87
N ASP A 563 8.68 28.62 -15.23
CA ASP A 563 8.41 27.22 -15.51
C ASP A 563 7.97 26.45 -14.25
N PHE A 564 8.29 26.94 -13.04
CA PHE A 564 7.85 26.31 -11.79
C PHE A 564 6.34 26.47 -11.56
N ALA A 565 5.67 27.43 -12.20
CA ALA A 565 4.22 27.58 -12.10
C ALA A 565 3.45 26.39 -12.71
N LYS A 566 4.11 25.57 -13.54
CA LYS A 566 3.55 24.29 -14.05
C LYS A 566 3.39 23.25 -12.94
N ILE A 567 4.13 23.38 -11.84
CA ILE A 567 3.89 22.62 -10.61
C ILE A 567 2.73 23.29 -9.88
N THR A 568 1.52 23.01 -10.33
CA THR A 568 0.29 23.44 -9.65
C THR A 568 0.22 22.83 -8.25
N PRO A 569 -0.62 23.34 -7.34
CA PRO A 569 -0.84 22.69 -6.05
C PRO A 569 -1.24 21.21 -6.21
N TYR A 570 -2.14 20.94 -7.16
CA TYR A 570 -2.56 19.57 -7.52
C TYR A 570 -1.38 18.67 -7.89
N ASN A 571 -0.46 19.18 -8.72
CA ASN A 571 0.75 18.45 -9.08
C ASN A 571 1.69 18.27 -7.88
N PHE A 572 1.86 19.28 -7.01
CA PHE A 572 2.76 19.16 -5.86
C PHE A 572 2.34 18.07 -4.88
N TYR A 573 1.13 18.16 -4.31
CA TYR A 573 0.71 17.14 -3.34
C TYR A 573 0.52 15.78 -4.01
N GLY A 574 0.13 15.76 -5.30
CA GLY A 574 0.03 14.53 -6.08
C GLY A 574 1.40 13.88 -6.25
N ASP A 575 2.41 14.63 -6.68
CA ASP A 575 3.79 14.16 -6.86
C ASP A 575 4.41 13.70 -5.55
N PHE A 576 4.15 14.40 -4.43
CA PHE A 576 4.59 13.97 -3.11
C PHE A 576 4.03 12.60 -2.74
N HIS A 577 2.70 12.44 -2.72
CA HIS A 577 2.08 11.17 -2.34
C HIS A 577 2.39 10.05 -3.35
N ARG A 578 2.51 10.36 -4.64
CA ARG A 578 2.85 9.35 -5.65
C ARG A 578 4.27 8.85 -5.52
N THR A 579 5.23 9.70 -5.15
CA THR A 579 6.60 9.23 -4.86
C THR A 579 6.64 8.35 -3.63
N VAL A 580 5.82 8.65 -2.61
CA VAL A 580 5.68 7.77 -1.43
C VAL A 580 5.31 6.34 -1.85
N TYR A 581 4.38 6.20 -2.81
CA TYR A 581 3.86 4.88 -3.21
C TYR A 581 4.63 4.24 -4.38
N ALA A 582 5.11 4.99 -5.36
CA ALA A 582 5.59 4.43 -6.63
C ALA A 582 7.10 4.59 -6.84
N GLY A 583 7.81 5.28 -5.94
CA GLY A 583 9.27 5.43 -6.00
C GLY A 583 9.73 5.96 -7.36
N GLU A 584 10.66 5.25 -8.00
CA GLU A 584 11.23 5.65 -9.30
C GLU A 584 10.18 5.74 -10.42
N LEU A 585 9.06 5.01 -10.33
CA LEU A 585 7.98 5.13 -11.33
C LEU A 585 7.35 6.53 -11.31
N ALA A 586 7.20 7.14 -10.12
CA ALA A 586 6.70 8.50 -9.98
C ALA A 586 7.71 9.52 -10.54
N LEU A 587 9.00 9.35 -10.25
CA LEU A 587 10.04 10.25 -10.75
C LEU A 587 10.13 10.21 -12.28
N ARG A 588 10.03 9.02 -12.88
CA ARG A 588 9.99 8.86 -14.33
C ARG A 588 8.77 9.55 -14.96
N ASP A 589 7.64 9.53 -14.27
CA ASP A 589 6.39 10.17 -14.72
C ASP A 589 6.45 11.71 -14.60
N MET A 590 7.12 12.24 -13.58
CA MET A 590 7.38 13.69 -13.43
C MET A 590 8.24 14.24 -14.58
N GLY A 591 9.18 13.43 -15.08
CA GLY A 591 10.13 13.82 -16.12
C GLY A 591 11.27 14.71 -15.61
N GLN A 592 12.30 14.87 -16.44
CA GLN A 592 13.57 15.49 -16.03
C GLN A 592 13.43 16.96 -15.60
N GLU A 593 12.60 17.74 -16.30
CA GLU A 593 12.38 19.17 -15.98
C GLU A 593 11.82 19.32 -14.56
N ARG A 594 10.74 18.60 -14.25
CA ARG A 594 10.09 18.68 -12.93
C ARG A 594 10.96 18.11 -11.82
N VAL A 595 11.71 17.02 -12.08
CA VAL A 595 12.69 16.49 -11.13
C VAL A 595 13.77 17.53 -10.81
N ASN A 596 14.28 18.25 -11.82
CA ASN A 596 15.27 19.31 -11.59
C ASN A 596 14.70 20.51 -10.83
N GLN A 597 13.43 20.87 -11.08
CA GLN A 597 12.72 21.89 -10.32
C GLN A 597 12.60 21.49 -8.83
N TYR A 598 12.23 20.24 -8.54
CA TYR A 598 12.18 19.76 -7.16
C TYR A 598 13.56 19.71 -6.49
N LYS A 599 14.62 19.30 -7.21
CA LYS A 599 15.99 19.38 -6.69
C LYS A 599 16.38 20.79 -6.27
N LEU A 600 15.93 21.81 -7.01
CA LEU A 600 16.16 23.20 -6.63
C LEU A 600 15.38 23.60 -5.38
N LEU A 601 14.08 23.27 -5.32
CA LEU A 601 13.25 23.53 -4.13
C LEU A 601 13.83 22.88 -2.86
N MET A 602 14.33 21.65 -2.96
CA MET A 602 14.94 20.92 -1.84
C MET A 602 16.16 21.60 -1.22
N ARG A 603 16.84 22.50 -1.97
CA ARG A 603 18.02 23.25 -1.49
C ARG A 603 17.79 24.76 -1.39
N ALA A 604 16.56 25.23 -1.62
CA ALA A 604 16.26 26.66 -1.66
C ALA A 604 16.07 27.28 -0.27
N PHE A 605 15.77 26.47 0.75
CA PHE A 605 15.40 26.98 2.07
C PHE A 605 16.60 27.53 2.86
N PRO A 606 16.39 28.52 3.75
CA PRO A 606 17.43 28.99 4.65
C PRO A 606 18.07 27.86 5.47
N ALA A 607 19.38 27.95 5.71
CA ALA A 607 20.10 26.98 6.53
C ALA A 607 19.52 26.93 7.95
N ASN A 608 19.17 28.08 8.52
CA ASN A 608 18.53 28.22 9.82
C ASN A 608 17.31 29.17 9.70
N PRO A 609 16.12 28.65 9.36
CA PRO A 609 14.90 29.44 9.35
C PRO A 609 14.62 30.03 10.75
N ALA A 610 13.95 31.19 10.81
CA ALA A 610 13.52 31.77 12.07
C ALA A 610 12.58 30.80 12.83
N PRO A 611 12.63 30.71 14.17
CA PRO A 611 11.81 29.76 14.92
C PRO A 611 10.31 30.07 14.78
N VAL A 612 9.49 29.02 14.65
CA VAL A 612 8.02 29.16 14.60
C VAL A 612 7.47 29.44 15.99
N VAL A 613 6.79 30.57 16.17
CA VAL A 613 6.04 30.89 17.38
C VAL A 613 4.74 30.09 17.39
N ARG A 614 4.45 29.41 18.50
CA ARG A 614 3.24 28.59 18.67
C ARG A 614 2.41 29.04 19.88
N ILE A 615 1.10 28.80 19.82
CA ILE A 615 0.15 28.98 20.93
C ILE A 615 -0.59 27.65 21.06
N GLY A 616 -0.22 26.87 22.08
CA GLY A 616 -0.59 25.45 22.13
C GLY A 616 -0.04 24.71 20.91
N ASP A 617 -0.89 23.90 20.27
CA ASP A 617 -0.49 23.10 19.10
C ASP A 617 -0.50 23.87 17.78
N LYS A 618 -1.04 25.10 17.77
CA LYS A 618 -1.19 25.91 16.55
C LYS A 618 -0.04 26.88 16.36
N VAL A 619 0.27 27.19 15.10
CA VAL A 619 1.14 28.32 14.74
C VAL A 619 0.46 29.64 15.17
N SER A 620 1.23 30.60 15.66
CA SER A 620 0.73 31.94 15.97
C SER A 620 0.52 32.74 14.68
N ASP A 621 -0.56 33.53 14.60
CA ASP A 621 -0.78 34.48 13.49
C ASP A 621 0.18 35.68 13.52
N GLN A 622 0.97 35.81 14.58
CA GLN A 622 2.03 36.81 14.73
C GLN A 622 3.37 36.37 14.13
N ASN A 623 3.48 35.14 13.62
CA ASN A 623 4.63 34.77 12.81
C ASN A 623 4.69 35.63 11.55
N ALA A 624 5.89 36.03 11.13
CA ALA A 624 6.07 36.58 9.79
C ALA A 624 5.67 35.55 8.72
N VAL A 625 5.12 36.02 7.60
CA VAL A 625 4.43 35.20 6.59
C VAL A 625 5.23 33.96 6.15
N GLN A 626 6.54 34.09 5.98
CA GLN A 626 7.45 33.04 5.53
C GLN A 626 7.77 31.97 6.59
N VAL A 627 7.65 32.29 7.88
CA VAL A 627 8.34 31.55 8.96
C VAL A 627 7.82 30.12 9.08
N ALA A 628 6.50 29.93 9.12
CA ALA A 628 5.91 28.59 9.21
C ALA A 628 6.29 27.75 7.98
N TYR A 629 6.12 28.31 6.77
CA TYR A 629 6.47 27.63 5.52
C TYR A 629 7.95 27.23 5.47
N GLN A 630 8.87 28.16 5.75
CA GLN A 630 10.31 27.88 5.66
C GLN A 630 10.77 26.79 6.63
N ASN A 631 10.13 26.66 7.80
CA ASN A 631 10.43 25.58 8.74
C ASN A 631 9.80 24.26 8.29
N GLN A 632 8.50 24.26 8.01
CA GLN A 632 7.74 23.05 7.75
C GLN A 632 8.06 22.46 6.38
N PHE A 633 8.07 23.28 5.33
CA PHE A 633 8.32 22.79 3.98
C PHE A 633 9.79 22.43 3.74
N LYS A 634 10.74 23.00 4.49
CA LYS A 634 12.10 22.47 4.51
C LYS A 634 12.14 21.00 4.94
N GLN A 635 11.34 20.61 5.95
CA GLN A 635 11.21 19.21 6.35
C GLN A 635 10.46 18.38 5.31
N VAL A 636 9.37 18.90 4.75
CA VAL A 636 8.61 18.21 3.68
C VAL A 636 9.51 17.90 2.48
N PHE A 637 10.30 18.88 2.01
CA PHE A 637 11.22 18.65 0.89
C PHE A 637 12.42 17.77 1.26
N ALA A 638 12.86 17.76 2.52
CA ALA A 638 13.87 16.80 2.99
C ALA A 638 13.34 15.36 2.96
N ILE A 639 12.11 15.13 3.44
CA ILE A 639 11.40 13.86 3.36
C ILE A 639 11.22 13.46 1.89
N PHE A 640 10.73 14.39 1.06
CA PHE A 640 10.49 14.14 -0.36
C PHE A 640 11.77 13.75 -1.09
N LYS A 641 12.90 14.42 -0.76
CA LYS A 641 14.22 14.04 -1.24
C LYS A 641 14.56 12.61 -0.83
N GLY A 642 14.45 12.28 0.46
CA GLY A 642 14.75 10.94 0.97
C GLY A 642 13.96 9.84 0.26
N LEU A 643 12.66 10.05 0.07
CA LEU A 643 11.78 9.12 -0.64
C LEU A 643 12.19 8.92 -2.12
N GLY A 644 12.53 9.99 -2.85
CA GLY A 644 13.00 9.89 -4.24
C GLY A 644 14.51 9.60 -4.40
N SER A 645 15.20 9.33 -3.29
CA SER A 645 16.61 8.98 -3.23
C SER A 645 16.87 7.58 -2.65
N GLY A 646 15.80 6.80 -2.45
CA GLY A 646 15.86 5.43 -1.94
C GLY A 646 16.62 4.46 -2.84
N LYS A 647 16.70 3.19 -2.42
CA LYS A 647 17.30 2.13 -3.24
C LYS A 647 16.49 1.93 -4.54
N PRO A 648 17.12 1.46 -5.62
CA PRO A 648 16.44 1.30 -6.90
C PRO A 648 15.30 0.29 -6.80
N SER A 649 14.27 0.54 -7.59
CA SER A 649 12.97 -0.11 -7.57
C SER A 649 12.43 -0.41 -8.97
N ASP A 650 12.94 0.23 -10.04
CA ASP A 650 12.56 -0.03 -11.44
C ASP A 650 13.27 -1.26 -11.99
N ARG A 651 14.58 -1.17 -12.31
CA ARG A 651 15.40 -2.31 -12.72
C ARG A 651 16.71 -2.35 -11.95
N PHE A 652 16.96 -3.44 -11.23
CA PHE A 652 18.11 -3.55 -10.35
C PHE A 652 18.57 -4.99 -10.17
N THR A 653 19.82 -5.14 -9.75
CA THR A 653 20.42 -6.44 -9.39
C THR A 653 20.66 -6.50 -7.89
N ILE A 654 20.28 -7.61 -7.27
CA ILE A 654 20.66 -7.98 -5.91
C ILE A 654 21.86 -8.92 -6.00
N ASP A 655 23.00 -8.49 -5.45
CA ASP A 655 24.19 -9.32 -5.26
C ASP A 655 24.22 -9.80 -3.81
N LEU A 656 23.75 -11.03 -3.59
CA LEU A 656 23.61 -11.64 -2.26
C LEU A 656 24.97 -11.96 -1.63
N LYS A 657 26.00 -12.19 -2.45
CA LYS A 657 27.36 -12.48 -1.98
C LYS A 657 28.12 -11.20 -1.64
N GLY A 658 28.04 -10.20 -2.52
CA GLY A 658 28.61 -8.87 -2.33
C GLY A 658 27.81 -7.96 -1.41
N LYS A 659 26.61 -8.38 -0.98
CA LYS A 659 25.71 -7.68 -0.06
C LYS A 659 25.37 -6.26 -0.52
N LYS A 660 24.94 -6.15 -1.77
CA LYS A 660 24.61 -4.85 -2.37
C LYS A 660 23.45 -4.95 -3.35
N ILE A 661 22.77 -3.82 -3.52
CA ILE A 661 21.81 -3.59 -4.58
C ILE A 661 22.45 -2.64 -5.58
N GLY A 662 22.52 -3.06 -6.84
CA GLY A 662 23.01 -2.26 -7.95
C GLY A 662 21.86 -1.82 -8.84
N ASN A 663 21.85 -0.55 -9.24
CA ASN A 663 20.92 -0.07 -10.25
C ASN A 663 21.36 -0.59 -11.64
N ALA A 664 20.44 -1.23 -12.36
CA ALA A 664 20.69 -1.77 -13.68
C ALA A 664 20.17 -0.86 -14.81
N ASP A 665 19.54 0.26 -14.47
CA ASP A 665 19.13 1.31 -15.40
C ASP A 665 19.94 2.59 -15.15
N SER A 666 20.82 2.94 -16.09
CA SER A 666 21.62 4.16 -16.00
C SER A 666 20.82 5.44 -16.25
N ALA A 667 19.57 5.33 -16.74
CA ALA A 667 18.67 6.44 -17.00
C ALA A 667 17.66 6.68 -15.87
N SER A 668 17.74 5.93 -14.76
CA SER A 668 16.83 6.08 -13.63
C SER A 668 16.90 7.50 -13.04
N MET A 669 15.74 8.15 -12.91
CA MET A 669 15.66 9.45 -12.24
C MET A 669 15.76 9.27 -10.72
N SER A 670 16.53 10.14 -10.08
CA SER A 670 16.67 10.21 -8.62
C SER A 670 16.79 11.66 -8.17
N PHE A 671 16.40 11.96 -6.92
CA PHE A 671 16.65 13.26 -6.29
C PHE A 671 18.09 13.44 -5.76
N ASN A 672 18.92 12.39 -5.84
CA ASN A 672 20.36 12.49 -5.55
C ASN A 672 21.18 13.20 -6.62
#